data_AF-A0A9P4K515-F1
#
_entry.id   AF-A0A9P4K515-F1
#
_cell.length_a   1.000
_cell.length_b   1.000
_cell.length_c   1.000
_cell.angle_alpha   90.00
_cell.angle_beta   90.00
_cell.angle_gamma   90.00
#
_symmetry.space_group_name_H-M   'P 1'
#
loop_
_entity.id
_entity.type
_entity.pdbx_description
1 polymer ?
#
loop_
_entity_poly.entity_id
_entity_poly.type
_entity_poly.pdbx_seq_one_letter_code
_entity_poly.pdbx_strand_id
1 'polypeptide(L)'
;MVTIIKVPCSSANIGPGFDVIGLALNVYLEVHVTVTRKTTSEHSLNCRITYEGFGADSVPLVAEHNLVTRTAVYVLRCHGIRAFPAETHVHIKNPIPLGRGLGSSGAAIVAGVNIANEIGNLQLSKARMLDYCLMEERHPDNVAAALYGGFVGTYLNELSPDDTGRLEIPLSEVLPEPAGGVDTGLQPPQPPCNIGHFKKFRWAPEIKCICIIPDFEVSTAKAREVLPASYSRKDAIFNMQRLALLTYALGESPPDPENIYTAMQDKLHQPYRRGLIPGLTEILKSVTPQSHPGLLGICLSGAGPTILALATGNFDTIASHLLEEFKKEGITCDWKLLQPAEEGTTVTRASASLEPSESLTYASSGVSIDTGNELVKQIKASVATTKRPGADAEIGGFGGLLDLKIAGYSEPPILVGAIDGIGTKVKVAFEMGKHDTVGIDLVAMNVNDLVVQGAEPLMFLDYYACSKLDVESAAAFIRGVADGCRQSGSALVGGETAEMPGLYKEGEYDAGGAAIGAIQRGAKILPDKDAMEVGDVLLGLASNGAHSNGFSLIRKILETKRLSFHDDAPWDSTVSIGASLLAPTRIYVKPLLSAARKGLIKGMAHITGGGLIENIPRMLPGSLAAELDAKSWPVPNVFKWLKQTGRIEDTEFCRTWNTGLGMVLVVSPENARTTTEILQEHGEKVFTIGSLINKAAEECVVRNMDVWR
;
A
#
# COMPACT_ATOMS: atom_id res chain seq x y z
N MET A 1 -24.81 -11.68 11.23
CA MET A 1 -23.89 -10.79 10.50
C MET A 1 -23.38 -9.80 11.54
N VAL A 2 -22.07 -9.63 11.64
CA VAL A 2 -21.45 -8.62 12.51
C VAL A 2 -20.96 -7.49 11.63
N THR A 3 -21.35 -6.27 11.96
CA THR A 3 -20.82 -5.05 11.36
C THR A 3 -19.84 -4.43 12.34
N ILE A 4 -18.61 -4.18 11.91
CA ILE A 4 -17.57 -3.52 12.70
C ILE A 4 -17.36 -2.12 12.13
N ILE A 5 -17.52 -1.10 12.97
CA ILE A 5 -17.33 0.30 12.62
C ILE A 5 -16.10 0.78 13.39
N LYS A 6 -15.06 1.25 12.70
CA LYS A 6 -13.85 1.81 13.32
C LYS A 6 -13.80 3.30 13.05
N VAL A 7 -13.71 4.10 14.11
CA VAL A 7 -13.68 5.57 14.05
C VAL A 7 -12.42 6.07 14.73
N PRO A 8 -11.50 6.76 14.02
CA PRO A 8 -10.30 7.31 14.65
C PRO A 8 -10.65 8.43 15.61
N CYS A 9 -9.81 8.61 16.62
CA CYS A 9 -9.84 9.76 17.49
C CYS A 9 -9.41 11.02 16.74
N SER A 10 -9.72 12.19 17.27
CA SER A 10 -9.38 13.46 16.62
C SER A 10 -8.72 14.43 17.60
N SER A 11 -7.71 15.13 17.11
CA SER A 11 -7.23 16.36 17.71
C SER A 11 -7.75 17.54 16.89
N ALA A 12 -8.41 18.48 17.54
CA ALA A 12 -8.99 19.64 16.89
C ALA A 12 -8.46 20.94 17.51
N ASN A 13 -8.87 22.10 16.99
CA ASN A 13 -8.34 23.40 17.44
C ASN A 13 -6.79 23.49 17.40
N ILE A 14 -6.16 22.83 16.42
CA ILE A 14 -4.69 22.73 16.32
C ILE A 14 -4.10 24.12 16.09
N GLY A 15 -3.40 24.63 17.09
CA GLY A 15 -2.83 25.98 17.10
C GLY A 15 -3.90 27.03 16.75
N PRO A 16 -3.73 27.84 15.69
CA PRO A 16 -4.67 28.88 15.31
C PRO A 16 -5.99 28.39 14.70
N GLY A 17 -6.12 27.09 14.42
CA GLY A 17 -7.24 26.48 13.68
C GLY A 17 -8.51 26.23 14.49
N PHE A 18 -8.92 27.19 15.32
CA PHE A 18 -10.09 27.09 16.19
C PHE A 18 -11.38 26.82 15.40
N ASP A 19 -12.10 25.75 15.75
CA ASP A 19 -13.34 25.23 15.11
C ASP A 19 -13.23 24.92 13.60
N VAL A 20 -12.02 24.94 13.04
CA VAL A 20 -11.76 24.83 11.59
C VAL A 20 -10.85 23.65 11.27
N ILE A 21 -9.81 23.43 12.07
CA ILE A 21 -8.76 22.45 11.79
C ILE A 21 -8.88 21.23 12.70
N GLY A 22 -8.93 20.06 12.07
CA GLY A 22 -8.91 18.77 12.74
C GLY A 22 -7.84 17.84 12.17
N LEU A 23 -7.35 16.93 13.01
CA LEU A 23 -6.41 15.87 12.65
C LEU A 23 -6.93 14.55 13.22
N ALA A 24 -7.19 13.58 12.35
CA ALA A 24 -7.51 12.23 12.76
C ALA A 24 -6.23 11.51 13.20
N LEU A 25 -6.27 10.80 14.32
CA LEU A 25 -5.12 10.07 14.88
C LEU A 25 -5.44 8.58 15.01
N ASN A 26 -4.42 7.73 14.88
CA ASN A 26 -4.53 6.27 14.74
C ASN A 26 -4.89 5.50 16.03
N VAL A 27 -5.75 6.06 16.89
CA VAL A 27 -6.40 5.37 18.01
C VAL A 27 -7.89 5.30 17.69
N TYR A 28 -8.48 4.11 17.69
CA TYR A 28 -9.82 3.91 17.14
C TYR A 28 -10.85 3.52 18.20
N LEU A 29 -11.98 4.20 18.21
CA LEU A 29 -13.23 3.67 18.75
C LEU A 29 -13.71 2.56 17.81
N GLU A 30 -13.90 1.35 18.33
CA GLU A 30 -14.44 0.23 17.55
C GLU A 30 -15.82 -0.14 18.07
N VAL A 31 -16.80 -0.23 17.17
CA VAL A 31 -18.17 -0.62 17.51
C VAL A 31 -18.55 -1.87 16.71
N HIS A 32 -18.87 -2.93 17.43
CA HIS A 32 -19.29 -4.21 16.88
C HIS A 32 -20.81 -4.30 17.03
N VAL A 33 -21.51 -4.34 15.91
CA VAL A 33 -22.96 -4.41 15.84
C VAL A 33 -23.36 -5.79 15.35
N THR A 34 -24.17 -6.50 16.14
CA THR A 34 -24.76 -7.78 15.76
C THR A 34 -26.26 -7.68 15.84
N VAL A 35 -26.97 -8.15 14.81
CA VAL A 35 -28.44 -8.24 14.82
C VAL A 35 -28.82 -9.72 14.77
N THR A 36 -29.57 -10.21 15.77
CA THR A 36 -30.09 -11.59 15.75
C THR A 36 -31.40 -11.65 14.96
N ARG A 37 -31.87 -12.87 14.62
CA ARG A 37 -33.13 -13.06 13.88
C ARG A 37 -34.37 -13.16 14.77
N LYS A 38 -34.28 -12.82 16.06
CA LYS A 38 -35.44 -12.91 16.95
C LYS A 38 -36.45 -11.81 16.65
N THR A 39 -37.72 -12.05 17.00
CA THR A 39 -38.84 -11.13 16.74
C THR A 39 -39.19 -10.24 17.92
N THR A 40 -38.58 -10.48 19.10
CA THR A 40 -38.86 -9.77 20.36
C THR A 40 -37.54 -9.53 21.10
N SER A 41 -37.44 -8.42 21.83
CA SER A 41 -36.29 -8.06 22.67
C SER A 41 -36.74 -7.76 24.10
N GLU A 42 -35.92 -8.13 25.08
CA GLU A 42 -36.09 -7.75 26.50
C GLU A 42 -35.37 -6.43 26.84
N HIS A 43 -34.52 -5.93 25.93
CA HIS A 43 -33.78 -4.68 26.07
C HIS A 43 -34.52 -3.49 25.46
N SER A 44 -34.36 -2.32 26.06
CA SER A 44 -34.92 -1.06 25.61
C SER A 44 -34.43 -0.70 24.20
N LEU A 45 -35.32 -0.12 23.37
CA LEU A 45 -35.11 0.14 21.93
C LEU A 45 -34.57 -1.06 21.13
N ASN A 46 -34.78 -2.29 21.61
CA ASN A 46 -34.25 -3.53 21.05
C ASN A 46 -32.71 -3.65 21.06
N CYS A 47 -32.00 -2.86 21.86
CA CYS A 47 -30.54 -2.76 21.81
C CYS A 47 -29.89 -3.08 23.15
N ARG A 48 -29.06 -4.13 23.18
CA ARG A 48 -28.13 -4.40 24.29
C ARG A 48 -26.83 -3.65 24.05
N ILE A 49 -26.31 -2.95 25.05
CA ILE A 49 -24.97 -2.34 25.01
C ILE A 49 -24.01 -3.11 25.92
N THR A 50 -22.79 -3.28 25.45
CA THR A 50 -21.65 -3.67 26.29
C THR A 50 -20.47 -2.76 25.95
N TYR A 51 -19.63 -2.44 26.92
CA TYR A 51 -18.56 -1.46 26.77
C TYR A 51 -17.26 -1.96 27.40
N GLU A 52 -16.13 -1.72 26.74
CA GLU A 52 -14.80 -1.88 27.30
C GLU A 52 -13.90 -0.68 26.93
N GLY A 53 -12.90 -0.40 27.77
CA GLY A 53 -11.98 0.72 27.59
C GLY A 53 -12.21 1.86 28.59
N PHE A 54 -11.83 3.09 28.22
CA PHE A 54 -11.88 4.24 29.13
C PHE A 54 -13.32 4.59 29.52
N GLY A 55 -13.57 4.73 30.83
CA GLY A 55 -14.88 5.07 31.37
C GLY A 55 -15.89 3.91 31.40
N ALA A 56 -15.44 2.65 31.30
CA ALA A 56 -16.35 1.49 31.32
C ALA A 56 -17.29 1.44 32.54
N ASP A 57 -16.85 1.97 33.69
CA ASP A 57 -17.66 2.02 34.92
C ASP A 57 -18.67 3.17 34.95
N SER A 58 -18.53 4.18 34.09
CA SER A 58 -19.32 5.42 34.12
C SER A 58 -20.17 5.64 32.87
N VAL A 59 -19.89 4.96 31.77
CA VAL A 59 -20.66 5.08 30.52
C VAL A 59 -22.02 4.36 30.66
N PRO A 60 -23.15 5.03 30.33
CA PRO A 60 -24.45 4.37 30.35
C PRO A 60 -24.53 3.18 29.38
N LEU A 61 -25.07 2.06 29.84
CA LEU A 61 -25.30 0.84 29.03
C LEU A 61 -26.76 0.70 28.56
N VAL A 62 -27.56 1.75 28.76
CA VAL A 62 -28.95 1.84 28.33
C VAL A 62 -28.99 2.62 27.01
N ALA A 63 -29.68 2.08 26.00
CA ALA A 63 -29.73 2.61 24.63
C ALA A 63 -30.12 4.09 24.55
N GLU A 64 -31.03 4.51 25.42
CA GLU A 64 -31.55 5.88 25.52
C GLU A 64 -30.55 6.87 26.12
N HIS A 65 -29.53 6.41 26.84
CA HIS A 65 -28.60 7.26 27.59
C HIS A 65 -27.19 7.26 26.98
N ASN A 66 -26.81 6.21 26.26
CA ASN A 66 -25.49 6.11 25.64
C ASN A 66 -25.40 6.97 24.37
N LEU A 67 -24.39 7.84 24.26
CA LEU A 67 -24.24 8.77 23.14
C LEU A 67 -24.26 8.06 21.77
N VAL A 68 -23.50 6.97 21.62
CA VAL A 68 -23.40 6.22 20.35
C VAL A 68 -24.78 5.73 19.88
N THR A 69 -25.55 5.11 20.77
CA THR A 69 -26.87 4.56 20.42
C THR A 69 -27.93 5.65 20.33
N ARG A 70 -27.84 6.73 21.12
CA ARG A 70 -28.72 7.90 21.00
C ARG A 70 -28.60 8.55 19.62
N THR A 71 -27.38 8.77 19.15
CA THR A 71 -27.12 9.29 17.81
C THR A 71 -27.68 8.36 16.74
N ALA A 72 -27.47 7.05 16.88
CA ALA A 72 -28.03 6.08 15.94
C ALA A 72 -29.57 6.12 15.90
N VAL A 73 -30.22 6.19 17.07
CA VAL A 73 -31.68 6.26 17.19
C VAL A 73 -32.22 7.56 16.57
N TYR A 74 -31.54 8.68 16.77
CA TYR A 74 -31.90 9.94 16.12
C TYR A 74 -31.94 9.80 14.59
N VAL A 75 -30.86 9.29 13.98
CA VAL A 75 -30.76 9.09 12.53
C VAL A 75 -31.80 8.07 12.02
N LEU A 76 -32.02 6.97 12.74
CA LEU A 76 -33.05 5.98 12.40
C LEU A 76 -34.46 6.60 12.41
N ARG A 77 -34.78 7.38 13.45
CA ARG A 77 -36.09 8.03 13.58
C ARG A 77 -36.34 9.09 12.52
N CYS A 78 -35.30 9.81 12.09
CA CYS A 78 -35.39 10.70 10.93
C CYS A 78 -35.87 9.99 9.65
N HIS A 79 -35.61 8.68 9.54
CA HIS A 79 -35.98 7.82 8.42
C HIS A 79 -37.19 6.91 8.73
N GLY A 80 -37.96 7.21 9.77
CA GLY A 80 -39.17 6.48 10.13
C GLY A 80 -38.94 5.14 10.85
N ILE A 81 -37.69 4.84 11.24
CA ILE A 81 -37.33 3.64 11.99
C ILE A 81 -37.30 3.99 13.49
N ARG A 82 -38.24 3.42 14.27
CA ARG A 82 -38.48 3.86 15.66
C ARG A 82 -37.48 3.34 16.70
N ALA A 83 -36.96 2.15 16.47
CA ALA A 83 -36.04 1.44 17.34
C ALA A 83 -35.10 0.57 16.50
N PHE A 84 -34.06 0.02 17.12
CA PHE A 84 -33.20 -0.95 16.44
C PHE A 84 -34.01 -2.21 16.06
N PRO A 85 -33.56 -3.00 15.07
CA PRO A 85 -34.09 -4.33 14.84
C PRO A 85 -34.07 -5.17 16.11
N ALA A 86 -35.06 -6.05 16.26
CA ALA A 86 -35.20 -6.90 17.43
C ALA A 86 -33.90 -7.66 17.72
N GLU A 87 -33.43 -7.55 18.97
CA GLU A 87 -32.16 -8.10 19.45
C GLU A 87 -30.92 -7.63 18.67
N THR A 88 -30.73 -6.32 18.65
CA THR A 88 -29.45 -5.69 18.29
C THR A 88 -28.51 -5.70 19.50
N HIS A 89 -27.24 -6.06 19.29
CA HIS A 89 -26.16 -5.94 20.27
C HIS A 89 -25.10 -4.99 19.74
N VAL A 90 -24.84 -3.92 20.49
CA VAL A 90 -23.80 -2.93 20.22
C VAL A 90 -22.70 -3.10 21.28
N HIS A 91 -21.57 -3.66 20.87
CA HIS A 91 -20.39 -3.76 21.71
C HIS A 91 -19.39 -2.67 21.35
N ILE A 92 -19.08 -1.79 22.30
CA ILE A 92 -18.25 -0.61 22.12
C ILE A 92 -16.89 -0.85 22.79
N LYS A 93 -15.81 -0.70 22.02
CA LYS A 93 -14.44 -0.72 22.51
C LYS A 93 -13.84 0.67 22.34
N ASN A 94 -13.62 1.38 23.44
CA ASN A 94 -13.17 2.77 23.40
C ASN A 94 -11.83 2.98 24.10
N PRO A 95 -10.70 2.92 23.37
CA PRO A 95 -9.39 3.27 23.88
C PRO A 95 -9.13 4.79 23.91
N ILE A 96 -10.09 5.62 23.50
CA ILE A 96 -9.94 7.07 23.45
C ILE A 96 -10.29 7.66 24.83
N PRO A 97 -9.37 8.40 25.49
CA PRO A 97 -9.64 8.98 26.79
C PRO A 97 -10.81 9.97 26.78
N LEU A 98 -11.79 9.76 27.66
CA LEU A 98 -13.01 10.57 27.76
C LEU A 98 -12.71 11.95 28.37
N GLY A 99 -13.24 13.02 27.79
CA GLY A 99 -13.10 14.38 28.37
C GLY A 99 -11.68 14.96 28.36
N ARG A 100 -10.72 14.32 27.67
CA ARG A 100 -9.30 14.71 27.70
C ARG A 100 -8.80 15.48 26.48
N GLY A 101 -9.62 15.64 25.44
CA GLY A 101 -9.26 16.44 24.24
C GLY A 101 -8.79 15.63 23.02
N LEU A 102 -9.04 14.32 22.99
CA LEU A 102 -8.79 13.45 21.84
C LEU A 102 -10.06 13.06 21.07
N GLY A 103 -11.10 13.91 21.10
CA GLY A 103 -12.25 13.74 20.21
C GLY A 103 -13.14 12.51 20.47
N SER A 104 -13.14 11.95 21.68
CA SER A 104 -13.94 10.74 22.00
C SER A 104 -15.44 10.93 21.75
N SER A 105 -15.99 12.12 22.02
CA SER A 105 -17.39 12.46 21.71
C SER A 105 -17.67 12.48 20.21
N GLY A 106 -16.78 13.10 19.42
CA GLY A 106 -16.94 13.15 17.96
C GLY A 106 -16.82 11.77 17.32
N ALA A 107 -15.91 10.94 17.82
CA ALA A 107 -15.81 9.54 17.39
C ALA A 107 -17.11 8.76 17.72
N ALA A 108 -17.69 8.97 18.90
CA ALA A 108 -18.95 8.34 19.31
C ALA A 108 -20.15 8.75 18.44
N ILE A 109 -20.26 10.05 18.10
CA ILE A 109 -21.30 10.59 17.21
C ILE A 109 -21.16 9.99 15.81
N VAL A 110 -19.95 10.02 15.25
CA VAL A 110 -19.67 9.44 13.92
C VAL A 110 -19.97 7.94 13.90
N ALA A 111 -19.62 7.21 14.97
CA ALA A 111 -19.97 5.80 15.11
C ALA A 111 -21.49 5.60 15.11
N GLY A 112 -22.24 6.38 15.89
CA GLY A 112 -23.70 6.31 15.95
C GLY A 112 -24.38 6.55 14.60
N VAL A 113 -23.93 7.54 13.84
CA VAL A 113 -24.44 7.79 12.48
C VAL A 113 -24.16 6.59 11.56
N ASN A 114 -22.98 5.99 11.64
CA ASN A 114 -22.63 4.80 10.86
C ASN A 114 -23.46 3.58 11.27
N ILE A 115 -23.72 3.38 12.56
CA ILE A 115 -24.59 2.30 13.05
C ILE A 115 -25.98 2.43 12.43
N ALA A 116 -26.57 3.62 12.46
CA ALA A 116 -27.89 3.86 11.87
C ALA A 116 -27.90 3.62 10.36
N ASN A 117 -26.86 4.08 9.66
CA ASN A 117 -26.73 3.86 8.23
C ASN A 117 -26.72 2.37 7.87
N GLU A 118 -25.97 1.58 8.64
CA GLU A 118 -25.79 0.15 8.41
C GLU A 118 -27.02 -0.67 8.80
N ILE A 119 -27.54 -0.45 10.00
CA ILE A 119 -28.70 -1.18 10.52
C ILE A 119 -29.98 -0.80 9.76
N GLY A 120 -30.14 0.49 9.44
CA GLY A 120 -31.28 1.01 8.72
C GLY A 120 -31.20 0.83 7.20
N ASN A 121 -30.07 0.35 6.68
CA ASN A 121 -29.78 0.27 5.24
C ASN A 121 -30.08 1.59 4.50
N LEU A 122 -29.66 2.70 5.10
CA LEU A 122 -30.05 4.05 4.68
C LEU A 122 -29.27 4.58 3.46
N GLN A 123 -28.12 3.97 3.15
CA GLN A 123 -27.25 4.33 2.02
C GLN A 123 -26.84 5.81 2.01
N LEU A 124 -26.58 6.38 3.19
CA LEU A 124 -26.12 7.75 3.34
C LEU A 124 -24.71 7.92 2.77
N SER A 125 -24.48 9.03 2.07
CA SER A 125 -23.12 9.44 1.69
C SER A 125 -22.36 9.98 2.91
N LYS A 126 -21.02 9.95 2.91
CA LYS A 126 -20.23 10.58 4.00
C LYS A 126 -20.59 12.06 4.19
N ALA A 127 -20.89 12.79 3.11
CA ALA A 127 -21.37 14.18 3.21
C ALA A 127 -22.68 14.28 3.99
N ARG A 128 -23.64 13.39 3.72
CA ARG A 128 -24.89 13.36 4.46
C ARG A 128 -24.71 12.90 5.91
N MET A 129 -23.78 11.97 6.15
CA MET A 129 -23.42 11.57 7.51
C MET A 129 -22.82 12.73 8.30
N LEU A 130 -21.98 13.57 7.66
CA LEU A 130 -21.45 14.78 8.29
C LEU A 130 -22.57 15.74 8.69
N ASP A 131 -23.58 15.96 7.85
CA ASP A 131 -24.75 16.79 8.21
C ASP A 131 -25.45 16.28 9.49
N TYR A 132 -25.59 14.96 9.63
CA TYR A 132 -26.13 14.35 10.87
C TYR A 132 -25.20 14.54 12.06
N CYS A 133 -23.89 14.38 11.88
CA CYS A 133 -22.92 14.61 12.94
C CYS A 133 -22.97 16.07 13.42
N LEU A 134 -23.13 17.03 12.51
CA LEU A 134 -23.12 18.47 12.83
C LEU A 134 -24.33 18.95 13.61
N MET A 135 -25.44 18.20 13.57
CA MET A 135 -26.59 18.46 14.44
C MET A 135 -26.28 18.18 15.91
N GLU A 136 -25.39 17.22 16.18
CA GLU A 136 -25.00 16.86 17.53
C GLU A 136 -23.73 17.59 17.99
N GLU A 137 -22.74 17.67 17.10
CA GLU A 137 -21.49 18.40 17.32
C GLU A 137 -21.40 19.58 16.35
N ARG A 138 -21.79 20.75 16.83
CA ARG A 138 -21.87 22.00 16.05
C ARG A 138 -20.56 22.47 15.43
N HIS A 139 -19.44 21.86 15.80
CA HIS A 139 -18.11 22.22 15.33
C HIS A 139 -17.62 21.11 14.39
N PRO A 140 -17.32 21.43 13.12
CA PRO A 140 -17.05 20.42 12.11
C PRO A 140 -15.67 19.76 12.24
N ASP A 141 -14.74 20.38 12.93
CA ASP A 141 -13.33 19.99 13.00
C ASP A 141 -13.11 18.56 13.55
N ASN A 142 -13.71 18.18 14.67
CA ASN A 142 -13.59 16.82 15.22
C ASN A 142 -14.28 15.78 14.35
N VAL A 143 -15.57 15.97 14.06
CA VAL A 143 -16.39 14.97 13.36
C VAL A 143 -15.94 14.79 11.91
N ALA A 144 -15.49 15.84 11.23
CA ALA A 144 -14.95 15.72 9.88
C ALA A 144 -13.61 14.98 9.89
N ALA A 145 -12.71 15.27 10.86
CA ALA A 145 -11.47 14.53 11.00
C ALA A 145 -11.74 13.04 11.26
N ALA A 146 -12.59 12.71 12.22
CA ALA A 146 -12.97 11.34 12.53
C ALA A 146 -13.62 10.61 11.34
N LEU A 147 -14.48 11.30 10.56
CA LEU A 147 -15.19 10.71 9.43
C LEU A 147 -14.33 10.52 8.17
N TYR A 148 -13.49 11.51 7.83
CA TYR A 148 -12.74 11.57 6.57
C TYR A 148 -11.25 11.25 6.67
N GLY A 149 -10.65 11.37 7.85
CA GLY A 149 -9.25 11.04 8.09
C GLY A 149 -8.24 12.12 7.69
N GLY A 150 -7.03 11.96 8.23
CA GLY A 150 -5.87 12.82 8.03
C GLY A 150 -6.04 14.24 8.59
N PHE A 151 -5.28 15.17 8.04
CA PHE A 151 -5.29 16.59 8.40
C PHE A 151 -6.31 17.36 7.55
N VAL A 152 -7.34 17.91 8.18
CA VAL A 152 -8.50 18.50 7.50
C VAL A 152 -8.77 19.93 7.94
N GLY A 153 -9.17 20.77 6.99
CA GLY A 153 -9.83 22.05 7.24
C GLY A 153 -11.31 21.95 6.93
N THR A 154 -12.11 22.66 7.69
CA THR A 154 -13.56 22.59 7.62
C THR A 154 -14.20 23.97 7.58
N TYR A 155 -15.37 24.06 6.97
CA TYR A 155 -16.18 25.28 6.97
C TYR A 155 -17.66 24.93 6.88
N LEU A 156 -18.50 25.82 7.39
CA LEU A 156 -19.96 25.72 7.34
C LEU A 156 -20.50 26.68 6.27
N ASN A 157 -21.54 26.26 5.56
CA ASN A 157 -22.27 27.15 4.66
C ASN A 157 -23.12 28.17 5.44
N GLU A 158 -23.36 29.33 4.84
CA GLU A 158 -24.42 30.23 5.31
C GLU A 158 -25.77 29.56 5.10
N LEU A 159 -26.49 29.34 6.20
CA LEU A 159 -27.81 28.73 6.20
C LEU A 159 -28.90 29.81 6.23
N SER A 160 -30.08 29.47 5.70
CA SER A 160 -31.26 30.31 5.86
C SER A 160 -31.62 30.45 7.35
N PRO A 161 -32.28 31.53 7.81
CA PRO A 161 -32.68 31.66 9.22
C PRO A 161 -33.46 30.45 9.76
N ASP A 162 -34.30 29.84 8.92
CA ASP A 162 -35.06 28.63 9.25
C ASP A 162 -34.15 27.39 9.42
N ASP A 163 -33.10 27.27 8.59
CA ASP A 163 -32.13 26.16 8.67
C ASP A 163 -31.12 26.37 9.81
N THR A 164 -30.73 27.62 10.10
CA THR A 164 -29.94 27.98 11.29
C THR A 164 -30.71 27.63 12.57
N GLY A 165 -32.01 27.96 12.62
CA GLY A 165 -32.87 27.59 13.73
C GLY A 165 -33.01 26.08 13.94
N ARG A 166 -32.84 25.26 12.88
CA ARG A 166 -32.79 23.79 12.98
C ARG A 166 -31.44 23.28 13.47
N LEU A 167 -30.34 23.88 13.00
CA LEU A 167 -28.98 23.53 13.42
C LEU A 167 -28.74 23.81 14.91
N GLU A 168 -29.39 24.83 15.45
CA GLU A 168 -29.21 25.27 16.84
C GLU A 168 -30.07 24.50 17.85
N ILE A 169 -30.90 23.53 17.44
CA ILE A 169 -31.72 22.74 18.36
C ILE A 169 -30.82 21.74 19.12
N PRO A 170 -30.64 21.87 20.45
CA PRO A 170 -29.84 20.91 21.23
C PRO A 170 -30.45 19.50 21.16
N LEU A 171 -29.62 18.46 21.24
CA LEU A 171 -30.08 17.07 21.27
C LEU A 171 -31.08 16.80 22.41
N SER A 172 -30.98 17.52 23.53
CA SER A 172 -31.94 17.48 24.65
C SER A 172 -33.34 18.00 24.30
N GLU A 173 -33.51 18.69 23.17
CA GLU A 173 -34.82 19.15 22.67
C GLU A 173 -35.34 18.24 21.53
N VAL A 174 -34.44 17.59 20.78
CA VAL A 174 -34.77 16.61 19.73
C VAL A 174 -35.07 15.22 20.32
N LEU A 175 -34.39 14.87 21.40
CA LEU A 175 -34.54 13.65 22.21
C LEU A 175 -34.49 14.05 23.69
N PRO A 176 -35.62 14.48 24.30
CA PRO A 176 -35.62 14.93 25.69
C PRO A 176 -35.05 13.88 26.64
N GLU A 177 -34.20 14.33 27.58
CA GLU A 177 -33.90 13.55 28.79
C GLU A 177 -35.23 13.18 29.47
N PRO A 178 -35.32 11.97 30.03
CA PRO A 178 -36.46 11.10 29.80
C PRO A 178 -37.77 11.64 30.39
N ALA A 179 -38.77 11.78 29.53
CA ALA A 179 -40.10 11.24 29.84
C ALA A 179 -40.05 9.71 29.62
N GLY A 180 -39.29 9.01 30.48
CA GLY A 180 -39.23 7.55 30.54
C GLY A 180 -38.72 6.78 29.31
N GLY A 181 -38.00 7.40 28.36
CA GLY A 181 -37.56 6.69 27.15
C GLY A 181 -38.71 6.28 26.21
N VAL A 182 -39.89 6.87 26.38
CA VAL A 182 -41.07 6.55 25.59
C VAL A 182 -40.93 7.13 24.19
N ASP A 183 -41.08 6.30 23.15
CA ASP A 183 -41.27 6.77 21.78
C ASP A 183 -42.52 7.66 21.74
N THR A 184 -42.32 8.97 21.56
CA THR A 184 -43.39 9.96 21.54
C THR A 184 -44.25 9.88 20.27
N GLY A 185 -43.86 9.04 19.30
CA GLY A 185 -44.51 8.97 18.00
C GLY A 185 -44.17 10.16 17.09
N LEU A 186 -43.41 11.15 17.57
CA LEU A 186 -42.98 12.29 16.77
C LEU A 186 -41.76 11.93 15.91
N GLN A 187 -41.69 12.47 14.70
CA GLN A 187 -40.52 12.34 13.82
C GLN A 187 -39.58 13.51 14.09
N PRO A 188 -38.32 13.27 14.49
CA PRO A 188 -37.37 14.35 14.73
C PRO A 188 -37.03 15.08 13.41
N PRO A 189 -36.73 16.39 13.47
CA PRO A 189 -36.33 17.15 12.30
C PRO A 189 -35.07 16.56 11.67
N GLN A 190 -35.01 16.53 10.34
CA GLN A 190 -33.79 16.16 9.63
C GLN A 190 -32.83 17.34 9.57
N PRO A 191 -31.50 17.11 9.59
CA PRO A 191 -30.53 18.16 9.33
C PRO A 191 -30.77 18.78 7.95
N PRO A 192 -30.55 20.09 7.78
CA PRO A 192 -30.31 20.67 6.46
C PRO A 192 -29.25 19.87 5.67
N CYS A 193 -29.32 19.90 4.34
CA CYS A 193 -28.32 19.22 3.52
C CYS A 193 -27.14 20.16 3.22
N ASN A 194 -25.93 19.61 3.11
CA ASN A 194 -24.71 20.33 2.73
C ASN A 194 -24.34 21.45 3.72
N ILE A 195 -24.43 21.16 5.02
CA ILE A 195 -24.11 22.10 6.09
C ILE A 195 -22.60 22.32 6.16
N GLY A 196 -21.85 21.23 6.34
CA GLY A 196 -20.41 21.27 6.55
C GLY A 196 -19.64 20.71 5.38
N HIS A 197 -18.49 21.33 5.14
CA HIS A 197 -17.55 20.95 4.10
C HIS A 197 -16.18 20.72 4.72
N PHE A 198 -15.39 19.92 4.04
CA PHE A 198 -14.01 19.68 4.44
C PHE A 198 -13.08 19.74 3.23
N LYS A 199 -11.82 20.04 3.52
CA LYS A 199 -10.70 19.89 2.59
C LYS A 199 -9.59 19.17 3.33
N LYS A 200 -9.10 18.08 2.75
CA LYS A 200 -7.91 17.40 3.24
C LYS A 200 -6.67 18.17 2.79
N PHE A 201 -5.83 18.55 3.74
CA PHE A 201 -4.55 19.19 3.48
C PHE A 201 -3.44 18.15 3.35
N ARG A 202 -2.28 18.59 2.85
CA ARG A 202 -1.08 17.75 2.82
C ARG A 202 -0.51 17.61 4.23
N TRP A 203 0.15 16.49 4.46
CA TRP A 203 0.86 16.19 5.70
C TRP A 203 2.22 15.57 5.36
N ALA A 204 3.30 16.10 5.95
CA ALA A 204 4.62 15.54 5.77
C ALA A 204 4.75 14.21 6.55
N PRO A 205 5.14 13.10 5.90
CA PRO A 205 5.15 11.76 6.52
C PRO A 205 6.12 11.63 7.72
N GLU A 206 7.13 12.51 7.78
CA GLU A 206 8.11 12.60 8.87
C GLU A 206 7.49 13.09 10.18
N ILE A 207 6.38 13.84 10.12
CA ILE A 207 5.74 14.44 11.30
C ILE A 207 4.94 13.37 12.06
N LYS A 208 5.27 13.20 13.34
CA LYS A 208 4.55 12.37 14.31
C LYS A 208 3.97 13.24 15.42
N CYS A 209 2.95 12.71 16.11
CA CYS A 209 2.18 13.41 17.13
C CYS A 209 2.47 12.82 18.51
N ILE A 210 3.13 13.57 19.37
CA ILE A 210 3.29 13.25 20.79
C ILE A 210 2.08 13.83 21.52
N CYS A 211 1.22 12.97 22.05
CA CYS A 211 0.02 13.37 22.81
C CYS A 211 0.27 13.13 24.30
N ILE A 212 0.36 14.20 25.10
CA ILE A 212 0.45 14.13 26.56
C ILE A 212 -0.95 14.25 27.13
N ILE A 213 -1.38 13.26 27.91
CA ILE A 213 -2.77 13.05 28.32
C ILE A 213 -2.85 13.15 29.85
N PRO A 214 -3.22 14.32 30.41
CA PRO A 214 -3.39 14.50 31.84
C PRO A 214 -4.52 13.67 32.44
N ASP A 215 -4.36 13.22 33.68
CA ASP A 215 -5.36 12.43 34.41
C ASP A 215 -6.46 13.30 35.04
N PHE A 216 -7.04 14.19 34.26
CA PHE A 216 -8.24 14.95 34.62
C PHE A 216 -9.02 15.34 33.37
N GLU A 217 -10.27 15.76 33.55
CA GLU A 217 -11.18 16.08 32.45
C GLU A 217 -11.50 17.58 32.42
N VAL A 218 -11.67 18.12 31.21
CA VAL A 218 -12.22 19.45 30.98
C VAL A 218 -13.36 19.32 29.99
N SER A 219 -14.57 19.70 30.40
CA SER A 219 -15.74 19.64 29.53
C SER A 219 -15.66 20.72 28.44
N THR A 220 -16.16 20.40 27.24
CA THR A 220 -16.22 21.35 26.12
C THR A 220 -17.00 22.61 26.47
N ALA A 221 -18.06 22.50 27.26
CA ALA A 221 -18.84 23.65 27.74
C ALA A 221 -17.99 24.61 28.58
N LYS A 222 -17.27 24.10 29.58
CA LYS A 222 -16.37 24.91 30.43
C LYS A 222 -15.23 25.55 29.63
N ALA A 223 -14.68 24.81 28.67
CA ALA A 223 -13.64 25.30 27.77
C ALA A 223 -14.12 26.39 26.80
N ARG A 224 -15.42 26.49 26.54
CA ARG A 224 -16.03 27.57 25.74
C ARG A 224 -16.45 28.76 26.60
N GLU A 225 -16.91 28.52 27.83
CA GLU A 225 -17.33 29.59 28.77
C GLU A 225 -16.22 30.60 29.06
N VAL A 226 -14.96 30.16 29.04
CA VAL A 226 -13.79 31.04 29.26
C VAL A 226 -13.40 31.89 28.04
N LEU A 227 -14.00 31.64 26.87
CA LEU A 227 -13.69 32.38 25.64
C LEU A 227 -14.41 33.75 25.64
N PRO A 228 -13.78 34.81 25.10
CA PRO A 228 -14.40 36.13 25.06
C PRO A 228 -15.52 36.17 24.01
N ALA A 229 -16.53 37.01 24.24
CA ALA A 229 -17.58 37.27 23.25
C ALA A 229 -17.08 38.01 21.99
N SER A 230 -15.93 38.68 22.08
CA SER A 230 -15.34 39.45 20.97
C SER A 230 -13.82 39.42 21.02
N TYR A 231 -13.19 39.39 19.85
CA TYR A 231 -11.74 39.43 19.70
C TYR A 231 -11.26 40.78 19.16
N SER A 232 -10.03 41.16 19.53
CA SER A 232 -9.41 42.34 18.93
C SER A 232 -9.11 42.08 17.45
N ARG A 233 -9.25 43.11 16.61
CA ARG A 233 -8.85 43.02 15.19
C ARG A 233 -7.40 42.53 15.04
N LYS A 234 -6.51 42.94 15.95
CA LYS A 234 -5.10 42.54 15.94
C LYS A 234 -4.93 41.04 16.13
N ASP A 235 -5.68 40.44 17.06
CA ASP A 235 -5.56 39.02 17.37
C ASP A 235 -6.26 38.16 16.32
N ALA A 236 -7.39 38.63 15.77
CA ALA A 236 -8.04 37.98 14.63
C ALA A 236 -7.11 37.93 13.40
N ILE A 237 -6.50 39.06 13.02
CA ILE A 237 -5.53 39.11 11.91
C ILE A 237 -4.33 38.21 12.20
N PHE A 238 -3.83 38.20 13.44
CA PHE A 238 -2.72 37.32 13.84
C PHE A 238 -3.07 35.84 13.59
N ASN A 239 -4.23 35.37 14.08
CA ASN A 239 -4.63 33.98 13.88
C ASN A 239 -4.84 33.64 12.40
N MET A 240 -5.42 34.53 11.59
CA MET A 240 -5.58 34.30 10.15
C MET A 240 -4.22 34.09 9.45
N GLN A 241 -3.20 34.88 9.80
CA GLN A 241 -1.85 34.71 9.26
C GLN A 241 -1.25 33.35 9.66
N ARG A 242 -1.43 32.95 10.92
CA ARG A 242 -0.92 31.67 11.43
C ARG A 242 -1.62 30.48 10.79
N LEU A 243 -2.95 30.55 10.63
CA LEU A 243 -3.74 29.50 9.99
C LEU A 243 -3.33 29.31 8.52
N ALA A 244 -3.17 30.40 7.77
CA ALA A 244 -2.71 30.34 6.38
C ALA A 244 -1.33 29.67 6.28
N LEU A 245 -0.39 30.04 7.17
CA LEU A 245 0.93 29.43 7.22
C LEU A 245 0.88 27.95 7.62
N LEU A 246 0.06 27.59 8.62
CA LEU A 246 -0.02 26.23 9.18
C LEU A 246 -0.45 25.21 8.13
N THR A 247 -1.51 25.52 7.39
CA THR A 247 -2.08 24.62 6.36
C THR A 247 -1.11 24.31 5.22
N TYR A 248 -0.15 25.21 4.98
CA TYR A 248 0.92 25.02 4.02
C TYR A 248 2.13 24.30 4.64
N ALA A 249 2.65 24.82 5.75
CA ALA A 249 3.89 24.37 6.37
C ALA A 249 3.86 22.90 6.82
N LEU A 250 2.72 22.39 7.30
CA LEU A 250 2.58 20.99 7.69
C LEU A 250 2.63 20.00 6.51
N GLY A 251 2.52 20.50 5.28
CA GLY A 251 2.63 19.69 4.06
C GLY A 251 4.01 19.71 3.40
N GLU A 252 4.97 20.46 3.94
CA GLU A 252 6.31 20.57 3.37
C GLU A 252 7.23 19.46 3.88
N SER A 253 8.01 18.88 2.97
CA SER A 253 9.06 17.88 3.26
C SER A 253 10.38 18.36 2.64
N PRO A 254 11.45 18.54 3.45
CA PRO A 254 11.48 18.31 4.90
C PRO A 254 10.69 19.36 5.70
N PRO A 255 10.11 19.01 6.88
CA PRO A 255 9.42 19.97 7.73
C PRO A 255 10.34 21.07 8.25
N ASP A 256 9.89 22.32 8.23
CA ASP A 256 10.60 23.47 8.81
C ASP A 256 10.11 23.73 10.25
N PRO A 257 10.96 23.52 11.27
CA PRO A 257 10.58 23.71 12.67
C PRO A 257 10.21 25.15 13.03
N GLU A 258 10.88 26.15 12.46
CA GLU A 258 10.61 27.56 12.78
C GLU A 258 9.28 28.01 12.19
N ASN A 259 8.99 27.61 10.95
CA ASN A 259 7.72 27.91 10.30
C ASN A 259 6.55 27.22 11.00
N ILE A 260 6.67 25.91 11.30
CA ILE A 260 5.59 25.16 11.97
C ILE A 260 5.35 25.68 13.38
N TYR A 261 6.39 25.93 14.17
CA TYR A 261 6.24 26.47 15.53
C TYR A 261 5.59 27.86 15.52
N THR A 262 6.00 28.71 14.57
CA THR A 262 5.40 30.03 14.38
C THR A 262 3.94 29.93 13.96
N ALA A 263 3.62 28.98 13.08
CA ALA A 263 2.28 28.74 12.56
C ALA A 263 1.33 28.16 13.61
N MET A 264 1.82 27.44 14.61
CA MET A 264 0.99 26.87 15.68
C MET A 264 0.64 27.86 16.81
N GLN A 265 1.15 29.10 16.74
CA GLN A 265 0.83 30.12 17.73
C GLN A 265 -0.64 30.56 17.63
N ASP A 266 -1.30 30.65 18.78
CA ASP A 266 -2.72 30.98 18.88
C ASP A 266 -2.97 32.17 19.82
N LYS A 267 -4.00 32.95 19.46
CA LYS A 267 -4.56 34.01 20.29
C LYS A 267 -6.07 33.96 20.46
N LEU A 268 -6.76 32.99 19.85
CA LEU A 268 -8.22 32.95 19.89
C LEU A 268 -8.75 32.06 21.01
N HIS A 269 -8.05 30.98 21.40
CA HIS A 269 -8.61 30.03 22.37
C HIS A 269 -7.64 29.59 23.47
N GLN A 270 -6.38 29.27 23.14
CA GLN A 270 -5.43 28.75 24.12
C GLN A 270 -5.14 29.73 25.28
N PRO A 271 -4.93 31.04 25.04
CA PRO A 271 -4.64 31.97 26.13
C PRO A 271 -5.78 32.10 27.14
N TYR A 272 -7.02 31.91 26.68
CA TYR A 272 -8.22 31.99 27.52
C TYR A 272 -8.45 30.68 28.29
N ARG A 273 -8.01 29.55 27.73
CA ARG A 273 -8.12 28.22 28.36
C ARG A 273 -7.06 27.91 29.40
N ARG A 274 -5.99 28.73 29.51
CA ARG A 274 -4.90 28.52 30.48
C ARG A 274 -5.35 28.37 31.94
N GLY A 275 -6.47 28.98 32.33
CA GLY A 275 -7.00 28.86 33.70
C GLY A 275 -7.63 27.50 34.00
N LEU A 276 -7.90 26.70 32.97
CA LEU A 276 -8.50 25.36 33.10
C LEU A 276 -7.45 24.24 33.16
N ILE A 277 -6.22 24.54 32.77
CA ILE A 277 -5.14 23.56 32.60
C ILE A 277 -3.91 24.10 33.33
N PRO A 278 -3.65 23.66 34.56
CA PRO A 278 -2.48 24.08 35.32
C PRO A 278 -1.18 23.81 34.55
N GLY A 279 -0.24 24.75 34.59
CA GLY A 279 1.05 24.66 33.89
C GLY A 279 1.02 24.87 32.37
N LEU A 280 -0.16 25.09 31.75
CA LEU A 280 -0.25 25.23 30.28
C LEU A 280 0.62 26.38 29.73
N THR A 281 0.68 27.51 30.44
CA THR A 281 1.43 28.68 29.95
C THR A 281 2.92 28.42 29.94
N GLU A 282 3.40 27.73 30.97
CA GLU A 282 4.79 27.35 31.19
C GLU A 282 5.19 26.31 30.15
N ILE A 283 4.39 25.25 29.98
CA ILE A 283 4.60 24.18 29.00
C ILE A 283 4.71 24.74 27.58
N LEU A 284 3.75 25.57 27.14
CA LEU A 284 3.76 26.11 25.78
C LEU A 284 4.89 27.12 25.53
N LYS A 285 5.53 27.65 26.59
CA LYS A 285 6.66 28.59 26.48
C LYS A 285 8.02 27.94 26.65
N SER A 286 8.14 26.89 27.46
CA SER A 286 9.42 26.22 27.74
C SER A 286 9.83 25.29 26.60
N VAL A 287 8.85 24.78 25.85
CA VAL A 287 9.06 23.76 24.81
C VAL A 287 9.02 24.41 23.43
N THR A 288 10.20 24.68 22.88
CA THR A 288 10.43 25.32 21.58
C THR A 288 11.36 24.46 20.72
N PRO A 289 11.36 24.61 19.38
CA PRO A 289 12.30 23.90 18.52
C PRO A 289 13.77 24.17 18.88
N GLN A 290 14.06 25.37 19.39
CA GLN A 290 15.41 25.76 19.82
C GLN A 290 15.82 25.06 21.13
N SER A 291 14.89 24.87 22.07
CA SER A 291 15.15 24.17 23.34
C SER A 291 15.08 22.65 23.22
N HIS A 292 14.30 22.13 22.27
CA HIS A 292 14.04 20.71 22.10
C HIS A 292 14.22 20.30 20.63
N PRO A 293 15.43 19.86 20.24
CA PRO A 293 15.68 19.39 18.89
C PRO A 293 14.70 18.29 18.48
N GLY A 294 14.19 18.32 17.25
CA GLY A 294 13.19 17.38 16.75
C GLY A 294 11.74 17.82 16.97
N LEU A 295 11.47 18.77 17.87
CA LEU A 295 10.16 19.41 18.00
C LEU A 295 9.91 20.37 16.83
N LEU A 296 8.71 20.31 16.27
CA LEU A 296 8.22 21.23 15.24
C LEU A 296 7.21 22.25 15.79
N GLY A 297 6.36 21.85 16.74
CA GLY A 297 5.37 22.74 17.32
C GLY A 297 4.56 22.09 18.41
N ILE A 298 3.86 22.89 19.21
CA ILE A 298 3.12 22.43 20.39
C ILE A 298 1.84 23.26 20.58
N CYS A 299 0.75 22.59 20.92
CA CYS A 299 -0.55 23.23 21.12
C CYS A 299 -1.45 22.41 22.04
N LEU A 300 -2.61 22.96 22.38
CA LEU A 300 -3.68 22.24 23.04
C LEU A 300 -4.45 21.38 22.03
N SER A 301 -4.79 20.15 22.41
CA SER A 301 -5.63 19.26 21.62
C SER A 301 -7.11 19.46 21.98
N GLY A 302 -7.84 20.13 21.11
CA GLY A 302 -9.27 20.35 21.24
C GLY A 302 -9.63 21.25 22.43
N ALA A 303 -10.71 20.90 23.12
CA ALA A 303 -11.20 21.60 24.31
C ALA A 303 -10.71 20.99 25.64
N GLY A 304 -10.05 19.83 25.56
CA GLY A 304 -9.57 19.11 26.74
C GLY A 304 -8.12 19.46 27.11
N PRO A 305 -7.60 18.89 28.21
CA PRO A 305 -6.27 19.20 28.73
C PRO A 305 -5.09 18.55 27.98
N THR A 306 -5.33 17.68 26.99
CA THR A 306 -4.25 17.01 26.24
C THR A 306 -3.37 18.02 25.50
N ILE A 307 -2.06 17.86 25.60
CA ILE A 307 -1.08 18.63 24.83
C ILE A 307 -0.67 17.82 23.61
N LEU A 308 -0.77 18.43 22.42
CA LEU A 308 -0.30 17.87 21.16
C LEU A 308 1.01 18.56 20.77
N ALA A 309 2.09 17.78 20.73
CA ALA A 309 3.37 18.20 20.18
C ALA A 309 3.65 17.47 18.85
N LEU A 310 4.03 18.23 17.83
CA LEU A 310 4.47 17.72 16.53
C LEU A 310 5.98 17.62 16.52
N ALA A 311 6.52 16.49 16.06
CA ALA A 311 7.95 16.24 16.05
C ALA A 311 8.38 15.30 14.92
N THR A 312 9.64 15.36 14.51
CA THR A 312 10.27 14.41 13.57
C THR A 312 11.20 13.41 14.24
N GLY A 313 11.57 13.64 15.51
CA GLY A 313 12.44 12.79 16.31
C GLY A 313 12.48 13.20 17.78
N ASN A 314 13.35 12.56 18.57
CA ASN A 314 13.51 12.81 20.01
C ASN A 314 12.21 12.70 20.83
N PHE A 315 11.32 11.80 20.40
CA PHE A 315 9.95 11.69 20.94
C PHE A 315 9.94 11.46 22.46
N ASP A 316 10.69 10.47 22.96
CA ASP A 316 10.74 10.13 24.38
C ASP A 316 11.29 11.27 25.24
N THR A 317 12.29 11.99 24.74
CA THR A 317 12.90 13.13 25.46
C THR A 317 11.91 14.29 25.57
N ILE A 318 11.25 14.64 24.47
CA ILE A 318 10.22 15.69 24.44
C ILE A 318 9.06 15.29 25.37
N ALA A 319 8.59 14.04 25.27
CA ALA A 319 7.50 13.55 26.11
C ALA A 319 7.88 13.58 27.59
N SER A 320 9.06 13.09 27.95
CA SER A 320 9.55 13.06 29.35
C SER A 320 9.60 14.45 29.96
N HIS A 321 10.07 15.45 29.22
CA HIS A 321 10.09 16.83 29.71
C HIS A 321 8.68 17.38 29.94
N LEU A 322 7.74 17.13 29.01
CA LEU A 322 6.35 17.56 29.17
C LEU A 322 5.66 16.89 30.36
N LEU A 323 5.95 15.61 30.62
CA LEU A 323 5.46 14.90 31.81
C LEU A 323 6.01 15.51 33.10
N GLU A 324 7.28 15.91 33.12
CA GLU A 324 7.90 16.57 34.26
C GLU A 324 7.27 17.94 34.56
N GLU A 325 6.93 18.73 33.54
CA GLU A 325 6.24 20.01 33.74
C GLU A 325 4.86 19.82 34.38
N PHE A 326 4.05 18.86 33.90
CA PHE A 326 2.78 18.54 34.57
C PHE A 326 2.96 17.99 35.99
N LYS A 327 4.03 17.23 36.22
CA LYS A 327 4.34 16.71 37.56
C LYS A 327 4.64 17.82 38.57
N LYS A 328 5.22 18.95 38.15
CA LYS A 328 5.44 20.13 39.02
C LYS A 328 4.12 20.73 39.51
N GLU A 329 3.07 20.62 38.70
CA GLU A 329 1.70 21.02 39.04
C GLU A 329 0.93 19.93 39.81
N GLY A 330 1.59 18.81 40.14
CA GLY A 330 0.96 17.67 40.85
C GLY A 330 0.04 16.83 39.98
N ILE A 331 0.16 16.93 38.64
CA ILE A 331 -0.70 16.25 37.68
C ILE A 331 0.01 15.02 37.12
N THR A 332 -0.67 13.87 37.19
CA THR A 332 -0.20 12.64 36.54
C THR A 332 -0.66 12.63 35.08
N CYS A 333 0.20 12.16 34.17
CA CYS A 333 -0.07 12.13 32.74
C CYS A 333 0.37 10.79 32.14
N ASP A 334 -0.36 10.31 31.14
CA ASP A 334 0.10 9.30 30.18
C ASP A 334 0.58 9.99 28.90
N TRP A 335 1.31 9.30 28.03
CA TRP A 335 1.60 9.82 26.69
C TRP A 335 1.53 8.76 25.61
N LYS A 336 1.24 9.20 24.38
CA LYS A 336 1.20 8.34 23.19
C LYS A 336 1.90 9.00 22.01
N LEU A 337 2.64 8.19 21.25
CA LEU A 337 3.15 8.57 19.95
C LEU A 337 2.17 8.11 18.88
N LEU A 338 1.49 9.05 18.23
CA LEU A 338 0.43 8.80 17.26
C LEU A 338 0.80 9.34 15.88
N GLN A 339 0.07 8.87 14.87
CA GLN A 339 0.22 9.28 13.47
C GLN A 339 -1.15 9.61 12.88
N PRO A 340 -1.21 10.41 11.80
CA PRO A 340 -2.46 10.67 11.11
C PRO A 340 -3.16 9.38 10.67
N ALA A 341 -4.45 9.26 10.99
CA ALA A 341 -5.31 8.19 10.49
C ALA A 341 -5.91 8.61 9.14
N GLU A 342 -5.31 8.22 8.03
CA GLU A 342 -5.63 8.76 6.71
C GLU A 342 -7.02 8.38 6.18
N GLU A 343 -7.57 7.23 6.56
CA GLU A 343 -8.82 6.70 5.99
C GLU A 343 -10.10 7.25 6.62
N GLY A 344 -9.99 7.83 7.83
CA GLY A 344 -11.14 8.23 8.63
C GLY A 344 -11.92 7.03 9.13
N THR A 345 -13.25 7.14 9.12
CA THR A 345 -14.14 6.06 9.55
C THR A 345 -14.25 4.96 8.50
N THR A 346 -14.14 3.71 8.94
CA THR A 346 -14.27 2.49 8.13
C THR A 346 -15.36 1.57 8.68
N VAL A 347 -16.01 0.82 7.78
CA VAL A 347 -17.10 -0.12 8.11
C VAL A 347 -16.84 -1.45 7.42
N THR A 348 -16.79 -2.53 8.20
CA THR A 348 -16.52 -3.90 7.74
C THR A 348 -17.70 -4.81 8.10
N ARG A 349 -18.17 -5.64 7.16
CA ARG A 349 -19.26 -6.59 7.39
C ARG A 349 -18.71 -8.02 7.36
N ALA A 350 -18.93 -8.78 8.42
CA ALA A 350 -18.50 -10.18 8.55
C ALA A 350 -19.70 -11.12 8.76
N SER A 351 -19.66 -12.32 8.17
CA SER A 351 -20.64 -13.38 8.47
C SER A 351 -20.30 -14.00 9.82
N ALA A 352 -21.22 -13.91 10.78
CA ALA A 352 -21.00 -14.36 12.15
C ALA A 352 -20.99 -15.90 12.23
N SER A 353 -19.85 -16.51 12.58
CA SER A 353 -19.78 -17.81 13.25
C SER A 353 -19.42 -17.56 14.72
N LEU A 354 -20.29 -17.98 15.62
CA LEU A 354 -20.15 -17.83 17.07
C LEU A 354 -19.38 -19.04 17.65
N GLU A 355 -18.19 -18.81 18.20
CA GLU A 355 -17.54 -19.60 19.26
C GLU A 355 -16.63 -18.61 20.05
N PRO A 356 -16.37 -18.83 21.37
CA PRO A 356 -15.83 -17.82 22.27
C PRO A 356 -14.33 -17.55 22.10
N SER A 357 -13.94 -16.35 22.59
CA SER A 357 -12.66 -15.65 22.48
C SER A 357 -11.38 -16.49 22.42
N GLU A 358 -10.61 -16.27 21.36
CA GLU A 358 -9.15 -16.26 21.41
C GLU A 358 -8.64 -14.86 21.04
N SER A 359 -7.56 -14.44 21.70
CA SER A 359 -6.92 -13.13 21.52
C SER A 359 -6.65 -12.80 20.06
N LEU A 360 -6.90 -11.54 19.64
CA LEU A 360 -6.56 -11.05 18.31
C LEU A 360 -5.04 -11.16 18.10
N THR A 361 -4.63 -12.14 17.30
CA THR A 361 -3.27 -12.32 16.80
C THR A 361 -3.14 -11.68 15.42
N TYR A 362 -1.91 -11.47 14.94
CA TYR A 362 -1.65 -11.00 13.56
C TYR A 362 -2.43 -11.81 12.49
N ALA A 363 -2.64 -13.11 12.75
CA ALA A 363 -3.48 -14.01 11.96
C ALA A 363 -4.93 -13.54 11.76
N SER A 364 -5.51 -12.83 12.72
CA SER A 364 -6.88 -12.30 12.63
C SER A 364 -7.04 -11.08 11.71
N SER A 365 -5.93 -10.47 11.27
CA SER A 365 -5.90 -9.44 10.20
C SER A 365 -5.86 -10.05 8.79
N GLY A 366 -6.02 -11.38 8.68
CA GLY A 366 -5.85 -12.11 7.42
C GLY A 366 -4.40 -12.42 7.07
N VAL A 367 -3.47 -12.25 8.03
CA VAL A 367 -2.03 -12.51 7.85
C VAL A 367 -1.56 -13.58 8.84
N SER A 368 -1.54 -14.84 8.42
CA SER A 368 -1.25 -15.96 9.32
C SER A 368 0.23 -16.29 9.37
N ILE A 369 0.83 -16.11 10.56
CA ILE A 369 2.21 -16.52 10.85
C ILE A 369 2.34 -18.05 10.72
N ASP A 370 1.30 -18.81 11.06
CA ASP A 370 1.31 -20.27 10.97
C ASP A 370 1.31 -20.78 9.53
N THR A 371 0.59 -20.12 8.62
CA THR A 371 0.64 -20.44 7.18
C THR A 371 1.97 -20.04 6.57
N GLY A 372 2.58 -18.94 7.02
CA GLY A 372 3.95 -18.59 6.68
C GLY A 372 4.96 -19.65 7.13
N ASN A 373 4.85 -20.14 8.37
CA ASN A 373 5.70 -21.21 8.91
C ASN A 373 5.53 -22.54 8.14
N GLU A 374 4.29 -22.91 7.80
CA GLU A 374 4.02 -24.11 7.00
C GLU A 374 4.58 -23.97 5.57
N LEU A 375 4.45 -22.80 4.94
CA LEU A 375 5.09 -22.53 3.66
C LEU A 375 6.61 -22.72 3.73
N VAL A 376 7.26 -22.11 4.72
CA VAL A 376 8.72 -22.25 4.95
C VAL A 376 9.11 -23.72 5.09
N LYS A 377 8.34 -24.51 5.84
CA LYS A 377 8.60 -25.96 6.00
C LYS A 377 8.51 -26.72 4.68
N GLN A 378 7.54 -26.42 3.83
CA GLN A 378 7.37 -27.10 2.53
C GLN A 378 8.47 -26.74 1.51
N ILE A 379 8.92 -25.50 1.51
CA ILE A 379 9.89 -25.01 0.52
C ILE A 379 11.35 -25.26 0.95
N LYS A 380 11.64 -25.44 2.25
CA LYS A 380 13.00 -25.53 2.80
C LYS A 380 13.90 -26.50 2.05
N ALA A 381 13.40 -27.70 1.73
CA ALA A 381 14.16 -28.69 0.97
C ALA A 381 14.50 -28.22 -0.45
N SER A 382 13.56 -27.52 -1.11
CA SER A 382 13.74 -26.99 -2.45
C SER A 382 14.73 -25.82 -2.45
N VAL A 383 14.64 -24.91 -1.47
CA VAL A 383 15.57 -23.78 -1.36
C VAL A 383 17.00 -24.27 -1.08
N ALA A 384 17.17 -25.25 -0.19
CA ALA A 384 18.48 -25.83 0.13
C ALA A 384 19.20 -26.42 -1.10
N THR A 385 18.47 -26.88 -2.13
CA THR A 385 19.09 -27.36 -3.38
C THR A 385 19.76 -26.26 -4.20
N THR A 386 19.54 -24.98 -3.88
CA THR A 386 20.16 -23.82 -4.54
C THR A 386 21.49 -23.41 -3.90
N LYS A 387 21.90 -24.09 -2.82
CA LYS A 387 23.17 -23.85 -2.13
C LYS A 387 24.34 -23.79 -3.12
N ARG A 388 25.22 -22.82 -2.91
CA ARG A 388 26.47 -22.65 -3.66
C ARG A 388 27.62 -22.27 -2.73
N PRO A 389 28.89 -22.35 -3.18
CA PRO A 389 30.00 -21.82 -2.39
C PRO A 389 29.74 -20.37 -1.98
N GLY A 390 29.84 -20.11 -0.68
CA GLY A 390 29.63 -18.80 -0.06
C GLY A 390 28.20 -18.53 0.41
N ALA A 391 27.18 -19.29 -0.03
CA ALA A 391 25.78 -19.10 0.39
C ALA A 391 25.09 -20.44 0.64
N ASP A 392 24.69 -20.67 1.89
CA ASP A 392 24.12 -21.96 2.32
C ASP A 392 22.64 -22.16 1.92
N ALA A 393 21.99 -21.13 1.38
CA ALA A 393 20.58 -21.15 0.98
C ALA A 393 19.65 -21.65 2.11
N GLU A 394 19.90 -21.16 3.33
CA GLU A 394 19.07 -21.41 4.51
C GLU A 394 18.08 -20.26 4.71
N ILE A 395 16.80 -20.60 4.88
CA ILE A 395 15.70 -19.66 5.09
C ILE A 395 15.19 -19.71 6.53
N GLY A 396 14.64 -18.58 7.01
CA GLY A 396 14.15 -18.40 8.38
C GLY A 396 15.01 -17.51 9.28
N GLY A 397 16.13 -16.98 8.77
CA GLY A 397 16.94 -15.95 9.43
C GLY A 397 16.59 -14.53 8.97
N PHE A 398 17.21 -13.51 9.57
CA PHE A 398 16.94 -12.09 9.28
C PHE A 398 17.41 -11.60 7.90
N GLY A 399 18.27 -12.36 7.22
CA GLY A 399 18.77 -12.00 5.89
C GLY A 399 19.67 -13.06 5.28
N GLY A 400 19.69 -13.09 3.96
CA GLY A 400 20.58 -13.96 3.18
C GLY A 400 22.03 -13.48 3.22
N LEU A 401 22.98 -14.40 3.35
CA LEU A 401 24.41 -14.11 3.42
C LEU A 401 25.16 -14.75 2.25
N LEU A 402 26.16 -14.05 1.74
CA LEU A 402 27.11 -14.56 0.75
C LEU A 402 28.54 -14.15 1.10
N ASP A 403 29.39 -15.14 1.37
CA ASP A 403 30.83 -14.94 1.47
C ASP A 403 31.47 -14.94 0.07
N LEU A 404 31.87 -13.76 -0.40
CA LEU A 404 32.49 -13.56 -1.70
C LEU A 404 33.81 -14.33 -1.85
N LYS A 405 34.59 -14.47 -0.78
CA LYS A 405 35.87 -15.19 -0.82
C LYS A 405 35.64 -16.68 -1.03
N ILE A 406 34.69 -17.28 -0.32
CA ILE A 406 34.30 -18.68 -0.51
C ILE A 406 33.64 -18.87 -1.89
N ALA A 407 32.91 -17.88 -2.38
CA ALA A 407 32.34 -17.88 -3.73
C ALA A 407 33.39 -17.74 -4.86
N GLY A 408 34.67 -17.59 -4.54
CA GLY A 408 35.78 -17.57 -5.50
C GLY A 408 36.34 -16.18 -5.85
N TYR A 409 35.90 -15.13 -5.17
CA TYR A 409 36.35 -13.76 -5.41
C TYR A 409 37.43 -13.36 -4.38
N SER A 410 38.70 -13.39 -4.81
CA SER A 410 39.85 -13.01 -3.98
C SER A 410 40.06 -11.49 -3.90
N GLU A 411 39.57 -10.76 -4.88
CA GLU A 411 39.61 -9.30 -5.00
C GLU A 411 38.18 -8.74 -4.98
N PRO A 412 37.96 -7.51 -4.50
CA PRO A 412 36.63 -6.89 -4.51
C PRO A 412 36.03 -6.87 -5.93
N PRO A 413 34.93 -7.62 -6.18
CA PRO A 413 34.28 -7.64 -7.50
C PRO A 413 33.39 -6.42 -7.68
N ILE A 414 32.90 -6.23 -8.90
CA ILE A 414 31.80 -5.30 -9.18
C ILE A 414 30.49 -6.07 -9.01
N LEU A 415 29.58 -5.55 -8.19
CA LEU A 415 28.25 -6.13 -8.01
C LEU A 415 27.28 -5.53 -9.02
N VAL A 416 26.41 -6.37 -9.57
CA VAL A 416 25.37 -5.99 -10.51
C VAL A 416 24.04 -6.45 -9.95
N GLY A 417 23.08 -5.54 -9.83
CA GLY A 417 21.72 -5.83 -9.35
C GLY A 417 20.71 -5.75 -10.47
N ALA A 418 19.74 -6.67 -10.46
CA ALA A 418 18.56 -6.64 -11.31
C ALA A 418 17.32 -6.88 -10.44
N ILE A 419 16.22 -6.21 -10.78
CA ILE A 419 14.91 -6.40 -10.16
C ILE A 419 13.85 -6.42 -11.25
N ASP A 420 13.00 -7.43 -11.26
CA ASP A 420 11.94 -7.59 -12.26
C ASP A 420 10.81 -8.48 -11.73
N GLY A 421 9.65 -8.39 -12.38
CA GLY A 421 8.48 -9.24 -12.13
C GLY A 421 8.17 -10.17 -13.31
N ILE A 422 7.12 -10.98 -13.15
CA ILE A 422 6.67 -11.91 -14.21
C ILE A 422 5.78 -11.18 -15.23
N GLY A 423 5.00 -10.20 -14.77
CA GLY A 423 4.00 -9.51 -15.59
C GLY A 423 2.73 -10.35 -15.82
N THR A 424 1.96 -10.02 -16.86
CA THR A 424 0.58 -10.52 -17.02
C THR A 424 0.46 -12.00 -17.42
N LYS A 425 1.59 -12.73 -17.54
CA LYS A 425 1.62 -14.19 -17.69
C LYS A 425 1.03 -14.92 -16.48
N VAL A 426 1.12 -14.36 -15.28
CA VAL A 426 0.54 -14.95 -14.06
C VAL A 426 -0.97 -15.18 -14.17
N LYS A 427 -1.66 -14.41 -15.01
CA LYS A 427 -3.10 -14.59 -15.27
C LYS A 427 -3.40 -15.90 -16.00
N VAL A 428 -2.47 -16.41 -16.81
CA VAL A 428 -2.59 -17.74 -17.43
C VAL A 428 -2.37 -18.83 -16.36
N ALA A 429 -1.42 -18.61 -15.46
CA ALA A 429 -1.15 -19.53 -14.35
C ALA A 429 -2.36 -19.66 -13.40
N PHE A 430 -3.05 -18.55 -13.11
CA PHE A 430 -4.27 -18.56 -12.28
C PHE A 430 -5.39 -19.37 -12.95
N GLU A 431 -5.69 -19.12 -14.23
CA GLU A 431 -6.74 -19.89 -14.92
C GLU A 431 -6.41 -21.38 -14.96
N MET A 432 -5.15 -21.70 -15.26
CA MET A 432 -4.73 -23.09 -15.43
C MET A 432 -4.48 -23.83 -14.11
N GLY A 433 -4.48 -23.14 -12.96
CA GLY A 433 -4.08 -23.70 -11.67
C GLY A 433 -2.64 -24.25 -11.65
N LYS A 434 -1.73 -23.64 -12.42
CA LYS A 434 -0.34 -24.11 -12.60
C LYS A 434 0.65 -23.01 -12.26
N HIS A 435 1.31 -23.13 -11.10
CA HIS A 435 2.19 -22.10 -10.54
C HIS A 435 3.68 -22.48 -10.50
N ASP A 436 4.01 -23.73 -10.79
CA ASP A 436 5.36 -24.30 -10.66
C ASP A 436 6.36 -23.85 -11.74
N THR A 437 5.88 -23.32 -12.86
CA THR A 437 6.76 -22.82 -13.95
C THR A 437 6.97 -21.31 -13.93
N VAL A 438 6.02 -20.52 -13.40
CA VAL A 438 6.14 -19.05 -13.40
C VAL A 438 7.15 -18.52 -12.39
N GLY A 439 7.56 -19.33 -11.41
CA GLY A 439 8.75 -19.04 -10.59
C GLY A 439 10.06 -19.09 -11.38
N ILE A 440 10.15 -19.95 -12.41
CA ILE A 440 11.30 -20.00 -13.34
C ILE A 440 11.31 -18.73 -14.19
N ASP A 441 10.15 -18.27 -14.65
CA ASP A 441 10.01 -17.01 -15.38
C ASP A 441 10.54 -15.82 -14.57
N LEU A 442 10.19 -15.73 -13.28
CA LEU A 442 10.66 -14.68 -12.39
C LEU A 442 12.19 -14.63 -12.30
N VAL A 443 12.82 -15.79 -12.10
CA VAL A 443 14.29 -15.88 -12.04
C VAL A 443 14.91 -15.51 -13.38
N ALA A 444 14.38 -16.06 -14.48
CA ALA A 444 14.92 -15.87 -15.81
C ALA A 444 14.95 -14.41 -16.24
N MET A 445 13.87 -13.65 -15.95
CA MET A 445 13.81 -12.22 -16.26
C MET A 445 14.97 -11.44 -15.64
N ASN A 446 15.27 -11.73 -14.38
CA ASN A 446 16.33 -11.06 -13.62
C ASN A 446 17.75 -11.55 -14.01
N VAL A 447 17.99 -12.86 -14.04
CA VAL A 447 19.35 -13.38 -14.24
C VAL A 447 19.84 -13.24 -15.68
N ASN A 448 18.93 -13.22 -16.66
CA ASN A 448 19.29 -12.93 -18.04
C ASN A 448 19.70 -11.44 -18.21
N ASP A 449 19.12 -10.52 -17.43
CA ASP A 449 19.53 -9.10 -17.42
C ASP A 449 20.86 -8.84 -16.69
N LEU A 450 21.25 -9.73 -15.78
CA LEU A 450 22.60 -9.72 -15.22
C LEU A 450 23.65 -10.21 -16.23
N VAL A 451 23.38 -11.35 -16.88
CA VAL A 451 24.38 -12.01 -17.72
C VAL A 451 24.71 -11.20 -18.97
N VAL A 452 23.81 -10.32 -19.46
CA VAL A 452 24.12 -9.44 -20.60
C VAL A 452 25.29 -8.49 -20.34
N GLN A 453 25.60 -8.21 -19.07
CA GLN A 453 26.77 -7.43 -18.66
C GLN A 453 28.03 -8.29 -18.40
N GLY A 454 27.91 -9.61 -18.55
CA GLY A 454 28.94 -10.58 -18.19
C GLY A 454 28.95 -10.95 -16.71
N ALA A 455 27.94 -10.55 -15.93
CA ALA A 455 27.87 -10.85 -14.51
C ALA A 455 27.42 -12.29 -14.26
N GLU A 456 28.08 -12.97 -13.31
CA GLU A 456 27.63 -14.25 -12.79
C GLU A 456 26.58 -14.03 -11.69
N PRO A 457 25.35 -14.55 -11.81
CA PRO A 457 24.36 -14.49 -10.74
C PRO A 457 24.83 -15.26 -9.50
N LEU A 458 24.80 -14.61 -8.33
CA LEU A 458 25.24 -15.19 -7.05
C LEU A 458 24.06 -15.46 -6.12
N MET A 459 23.19 -14.47 -5.94
CA MET A 459 22.05 -14.53 -5.02
C MET A 459 20.76 -14.13 -5.73
N PHE A 460 19.66 -14.68 -5.25
CA PHE A 460 18.30 -14.33 -5.64
C PHE A 460 17.44 -14.14 -4.39
N LEU A 461 16.56 -13.14 -4.44
CA LEU A 461 15.51 -12.92 -3.47
C LEU A 461 14.17 -12.79 -4.17
N ASP A 462 13.11 -13.31 -3.56
CA ASP A 462 11.74 -13.17 -4.08
C ASP A 462 10.81 -12.42 -3.11
N TYR A 463 9.82 -11.75 -3.67
CA TYR A 463 8.73 -11.11 -2.96
C TYR A 463 7.42 -11.62 -3.54
N TYR A 464 6.61 -12.30 -2.74
CA TYR A 464 5.32 -12.86 -3.12
C TYR A 464 4.20 -12.13 -2.38
N ALA A 465 3.28 -11.53 -3.12
CA ALA A 465 2.19 -10.74 -2.57
C ALA A 465 0.83 -11.29 -3.03
N CYS A 466 -0.09 -11.54 -2.10
CA CYS A 466 -1.40 -12.11 -2.42
C CYS A 466 -2.51 -11.55 -1.51
N SER A 467 -3.77 -11.80 -1.85
CA SER A 467 -4.90 -11.39 -0.99
C SER A 467 -4.98 -12.23 0.28
N LYS A 468 -4.84 -13.55 0.09
CA LYS A 468 -4.79 -14.58 1.12
C LYS A 468 -3.84 -15.67 0.62
N LEU A 469 -2.98 -16.16 1.50
CA LEU A 469 -1.95 -17.12 1.17
C LEU A 469 -2.58 -18.50 0.94
N ASP A 470 -2.53 -18.94 -0.31
CA ASP A 470 -2.69 -20.36 -0.64
C ASP A 470 -1.32 -21.03 -0.61
N VAL A 471 -1.10 -21.84 0.43
CA VAL A 471 0.21 -22.46 0.72
C VAL A 471 0.64 -23.38 -0.43
N GLU A 472 -0.29 -24.11 -1.05
CA GLU A 472 0.05 -25.08 -2.10
C GLU A 472 0.52 -24.37 -3.38
N SER A 473 -0.20 -23.31 -3.81
CA SER A 473 0.20 -22.47 -4.94
C SER A 473 1.50 -21.72 -4.68
N ALA A 474 1.67 -21.13 -3.49
CA ALA A 474 2.90 -20.43 -3.12
C ALA A 474 4.10 -21.38 -3.04
N ALA A 475 3.93 -22.58 -2.48
CA ALA A 475 4.99 -23.59 -2.44
C ALA A 475 5.34 -24.08 -3.86
N ALA A 476 4.35 -24.27 -4.74
CA ALA A 476 4.59 -24.59 -6.15
C ALA A 476 5.39 -23.47 -6.84
N PHE A 477 4.99 -22.23 -6.65
CA PHE A 477 5.70 -21.06 -7.16
C PHE A 477 7.17 -21.02 -6.72
N ILE A 478 7.43 -21.14 -5.43
CA ILE A 478 8.79 -21.09 -4.87
C ILE A 478 9.62 -22.30 -5.32
N ARG A 479 9.02 -23.48 -5.54
CA ARG A 479 9.72 -24.61 -6.18
C ARG A 479 10.21 -24.25 -7.58
N GLY A 480 9.40 -23.50 -8.34
CA GLY A 480 9.80 -22.92 -9.63
C GLY A 480 10.94 -21.92 -9.50
N VAL A 481 10.89 -21.02 -8.51
CA VAL A 481 11.98 -20.07 -8.23
C VAL A 481 13.28 -20.82 -7.89
N ALA A 482 13.21 -21.83 -7.02
CA ALA A 482 14.35 -22.66 -6.68
C ALA A 482 14.92 -23.40 -7.91
N ASP A 483 14.06 -23.87 -8.82
CA ASP A 483 14.50 -24.47 -10.08
C ASP A 483 15.21 -23.47 -11.00
N GLY A 484 14.66 -22.27 -11.15
CA GLY A 484 15.30 -21.18 -11.86
C GLY A 484 16.70 -20.86 -11.29
N CYS A 485 16.82 -20.78 -9.96
CA CYS A 485 18.08 -20.56 -9.27
C CYS A 485 19.11 -21.68 -9.51
N ARG A 486 18.70 -22.96 -9.52
CA ARG A 486 19.58 -24.09 -9.89
C ARG A 486 20.06 -24.00 -11.34
N GLN A 487 19.16 -23.62 -12.24
CA GLN A 487 19.47 -23.47 -13.66
C GLN A 487 20.49 -22.34 -13.87
N SER A 488 20.32 -21.19 -13.19
CA SER A 488 21.22 -20.03 -13.28
C SER A 488 22.54 -20.20 -12.51
N GLY A 489 22.55 -20.99 -11.42
CA GLY A 489 23.67 -21.12 -10.50
C GLY A 489 23.67 -20.09 -9.35
N SER A 490 22.56 -19.39 -9.13
CA SER A 490 22.38 -18.50 -7.96
C SER A 490 21.79 -19.28 -6.77
N ALA A 491 22.09 -18.83 -5.55
CA ALA A 491 21.37 -19.28 -4.36
C ALA A 491 20.11 -18.44 -4.14
N LEU A 492 19.00 -19.09 -3.81
CA LEU A 492 17.82 -18.43 -3.26
C LEU A 492 18.08 -18.19 -1.77
N VAL A 493 18.42 -16.96 -1.40
CA VAL A 493 18.97 -16.65 -0.07
C VAL A 493 17.93 -16.05 0.89
N GLY A 494 16.76 -15.70 0.40
CA GLY A 494 15.67 -15.18 1.21
C GLY A 494 14.52 -14.72 0.33
N GLY A 495 13.38 -14.49 0.95
CA GLY A 495 12.22 -13.95 0.29
C GLY A 495 11.18 -13.52 1.32
N GLU A 496 10.15 -12.83 0.87
CA GLU A 496 9.08 -12.32 1.73
C GLU A 496 7.71 -12.70 1.16
N THR A 497 6.78 -13.07 2.04
CA THR A 497 5.41 -13.43 1.69
C THR A 497 4.44 -12.50 2.38
N ALA A 498 3.74 -11.67 1.60
CA ALA A 498 2.82 -10.67 2.11
C ALA A 498 1.37 -11.02 1.78
N GLU A 499 0.53 -11.17 2.81
CA GLU A 499 -0.93 -11.21 2.69
C GLU A 499 -1.48 -9.78 2.82
N MET A 500 -2.07 -9.28 1.73
CA MET A 500 -2.61 -7.93 1.63
C MET A 500 -4.08 -8.00 1.15
N PRO A 501 -4.99 -8.52 2.00
CA PRO A 501 -6.41 -8.57 1.68
C PRO A 501 -6.95 -7.16 1.42
N GLY A 502 -7.70 -6.99 0.33
CA GLY A 502 -8.22 -5.69 -0.11
C GLY A 502 -7.35 -4.96 -1.15
N LEU A 503 -6.08 -5.32 -1.31
CA LEU A 503 -5.25 -4.86 -2.44
C LEU A 503 -5.32 -5.85 -3.62
N TYR A 504 -5.09 -7.13 -3.34
CA TYR A 504 -5.18 -8.20 -4.34
C TYR A 504 -6.55 -8.85 -4.34
N LYS A 505 -7.01 -9.31 -5.51
CA LYS A 505 -8.21 -10.15 -5.62
C LYS A 505 -7.94 -11.53 -5.05
N GLU A 506 -8.98 -12.17 -4.53
CA GLU A 506 -8.89 -13.54 -4.03
C GLU A 506 -8.43 -14.50 -5.14
N GLY A 507 -7.50 -15.40 -4.82
CA GLY A 507 -6.89 -16.33 -5.77
C GLY A 507 -5.82 -15.72 -6.69
N GLU A 508 -5.54 -14.42 -6.57
CA GLU A 508 -4.50 -13.74 -7.35
C GLU A 508 -3.29 -13.36 -6.49
N TYR A 509 -2.11 -13.42 -7.09
CA TYR A 509 -0.86 -12.92 -6.52
C TYR A 509 -0.07 -12.07 -7.51
N ASP A 510 0.90 -11.31 -7.00
CA ASP A 510 1.99 -10.74 -7.78
C ASP A 510 3.32 -11.18 -7.16
N ALA A 511 4.36 -11.25 -7.98
CA ALA A 511 5.67 -11.67 -7.55
C ALA A 511 6.78 -10.82 -8.18
N GLY A 512 7.66 -10.32 -7.33
CA GLY A 512 8.89 -9.63 -7.70
C GLY A 512 10.11 -10.46 -7.34
N GLY A 513 11.17 -10.33 -8.12
CA GLY A 513 12.43 -11.02 -7.92
C GLY A 513 13.58 -10.04 -8.00
N ALA A 514 14.62 -10.27 -7.20
CA ALA A 514 15.84 -9.49 -7.21
C ALA A 514 17.05 -10.43 -7.30
N ALA A 515 17.87 -10.24 -8.33
CA ALA A 515 19.10 -10.99 -8.52
C ALA A 515 20.32 -10.09 -8.28
N ILE A 516 21.29 -10.61 -7.54
CA ILE A 516 22.60 -9.99 -7.35
C ILE A 516 23.66 -10.89 -7.99
N GLY A 517 24.38 -10.34 -8.96
CA GLY A 517 25.51 -10.96 -9.62
C GLY A 517 26.81 -10.22 -9.37
N ALA A 518 27.91 -10.82 -9.82
CA ALA A 518 29.23 -10.20 -9.73
C ALA A 518 30.04 -10.36 -11.01
N ILE A 519 30.88 -9.36 -11.27
CA ILE A 519 31.90 -9.36 -12.29
C ILE A 519 33.26 -9.36 -11.57
N GLN A 520 34.10 -10.35 -11.87
CA GLN A 520 35.42 -10.45 -11.29
C GLN A 520 36.26 -9.21 -11.64
N ARG A 521 37.05 -8.72 -10.69
CA ARG A 521 37.93 -7.57 -10.92
C ARG A 521 38.85 -7.83 -12.12
N GLY A 522 38.88 -6.89 -13.07
CA GLY A 522 39.67 -6.99 -14.30
C GLY A 522 39.01 -7.79 -15.42
N ALA A 523 37.86 -8.43 -15.18
CA ALA A 523 37.04 -8.97 -16.24
C ALA A 523 36.38 -7.83 -17.03
N LYS A 524 36.14 -8.10 -18.31
CA LYS A 524 35.53 -7.14 -19.23
C LYS A 524 34.03 -7.03 -18.94
N ILE A 525 33.55 -5.81 -18.75
CA ILE A 525 32.11 -5.52 -18.60
C ILE A 525 31.52 -5.38 -20.00
N LEU A 526 30.35 -5.99 -20.22
CA LEU A 526 29.62 -5.91 -21.48
C LEU A 526 28.42 -4.95 -21.34
N PRO A 527 27.94 -4.36 -22.45
CA PRO A 527 28.53 -4.40 -23.79
C PRO A 527 29.84 -3.60 -23.87
N ASP A 528 30.84 -4.15 -24.57
CA ASP A 528 32.03 -3.41 -24.95
C ASP A 528 31.80 -2.70 -26.28
N LYS A 529 31.24 -1.50 -26.16
CA LYS A 529 30.86 -0.67 -27.32
C LYS A 529 32.06 -0.22 -28.15
N ASP A 530 33.25 -0.12 -27.55
CA ASP A 530 34.46 0.34 -28.25
C ASP A 530 35.05 -0.75 -29.16
N ALA A 531 34.79 -2.03 -28.88
CA ALA A 531 35.21 -3.14 -29.74
C ALA A 531 34.21 -3.48 -30.86
N MET A 532 33.02 -2.88 -30.86
CA MET A 532 32.01 -3.15 -31.89
C MET A 532 32.32 -2.39 -33.18
N GLU A 533 32.23 -3.08 -34.31
CA GLU A 533 32.49 -2.51 -35.62
C GLU A 533 31.51 -3.01 -36.69
N VAL A 534 31.48 -2.31 -37.83
CA VAL A 534 30.68 -2.72 -39.00
C VAL A 534 31.15 -4.10 -39.46
N GLY A 535 30.19 -5.00 -39.69
CA GLY A 535 30.46 -6.38 -40.11
C GLY A 535 30.53 -7.38 -38.96
N ASP A 536 30.51 -6.94 -37.70
CA ASP A 536 30.31 -7.84 -36.56
C ASP A 536 29.02 -8.65 -36.72
N VAL A 537 29.08 -9.93 -36.37
CA VAL A 537 28.01 -10.90 -36.58
C VAL A 537 27.03 -10.86 -35.42
N LEU A 538 25.74 -10.90 -35.75
CA LEU A 538 24.67 -11.07 -34.77
C LEU A 538 24.28 -12.54 -34.68
N LEU A 539 24.36 -13.10 -33.47
CA LEU A 539 23.90 -14.45 -33.18
C LEU A 539 22.63 -14.39 -32.32
N GLY A 540 21.57 -15.09 -32.70
CA GLY A 540 20.32 -15.21 -31.94
C GLY A 540 20.19 -16.57 -31.27
N LEU A 541 19.75 -16.60 -30.01
CA LEU A 541 19.44 -17.82 -29.26
C LEU A 541 17.93 -18.06 -29.19
N ALA A 542 17.52 -19.28 -29.48
CA ALA A 542 16.11 -19.65 -29.52
C ALA A 542 15.39 -19.44 -28.17
N SER A 543 14.20 -18.83 -28.20
CA SER A 543 13.30 -18.76 -27.05
C SER A 543 12.46 -20.03 -26.90
N ASN A 544 11.88 -20.22 -25.71
CA ASN A 544 10.89 -21.27 -25.42
C ASN A 544 9.45 -20.87 -25.79
N GLY A 545 9.27 -19.73 -26.49
CA GLY A 545 7.97 -19.13 -26.78
C GLY A 545 7.93 -17.65 -26.41
N ALA A 546 6.79 -17.18 -25.91
CA ALA A 546 6.57 -15.78 -25.53
C ALA A 546 7.41 -15.31 -24.33
N HIS A 547 8.07 -16.23 -23.62
CA HIS A 547 8.76 -15.94 -22.36
C HIS A 547 7.81 -15.28 -21.35
N SER A 548 8.10 -14.08 -20.85
CA SER A 548 7.25 -13.35 -19.89
C SER A 548 6.68 -12.03 -20.44
N ASN A 549 6.72 -11.81 -21.76
CA ASN A 549 6.38 -10.52 -22.38
C ASN A 549 5.24 -10.62 -23.40
N GLY A 550 4.47 -9.53 -23.56
CA GLY A 550 3.39 -9.44 -24.55
C GLY A 550 2.09 -10.20 -24.19
N PHE A 551 1.96 -10.72 -22.97
CA PHE A 551 0.82 -11.53 -22.55
C PHE A 551 -0.52 -10.77 -22.51
N SER A 552 -0.48 -9.45 -22.29
CA SER A 552 -1.69 -8.62 -22.38
C SER A 552 -2.28 -8.63 -23.80
N LEU A 553 -1.44 -8.56 -24.83
CA LEU A 553 -1.89 -8.64 -26.22
C LEU A 553 -2.33 -10.06 -26.60
N ILE A 554 -1.59 -11.08 -26.15
CA ILE A 554 -1.97 -12.50 -26.35
C ILE A 554 -3.39 -12.74 -25.82
N ARG A 555 -3.65 -12.33 -24.57
CA ARG A 555 -4.98 -12.44 -23.95
C ARG A 555 -6.05 -11.72 -24.76
N LYS A 556 -5.75 -10.52 -25.24
CA LYS A 556 -6.70 -9.75 -26.05
C LYS A 556 -7.05 -10.46 -27.36
N ILE A 557 -6.06 -11.06 -28.02
CA ILE A 557 -6.28 -11.84 -29.25
C ILE A 557 -7.18 -13.05 -28.96
N LEU A 558 -6.91 -13.80 -27.88
CA LEU A 558 -7.73 -14.95 -27.48
C LEU A 558 -9.17 -14.55 -27.18
N GLU A 559 -9.39 -13.45 -26.43
CA GLU A 559 -10.72 -12.90 -26.16
C GLU A 559 -11.50 -12.59 -27.45
N THR A 560 -10.85 -11.97 -28.46
CA THR A 560 -11.51 -11.65 -29.74
C THR A 560 -11.93 -12.89 -30.53
N LYS A 561 -11.24 -14.01 -30.33
CA LYS A 561 -11.56 -15.31 -30.92
C LYS A 561 -12.44 -16.18 -30.04
N ARG A 562 -12.79 -15.71 -28.83
CA ARG A 562 -13.58 -16.44 -27.83
C ARG A 562 -12.96 -17.80 -27.48
N LEU A 563 -11.64 -17.86 -27.43
CA LEU A 563 -10.88 -19.05 -27.04
C LEU A 563 -10.56 -19.00 -25.53
N SER A 564 -10.70 -20.14 -24.87
CA SER A 564 -10.29 -20.38 -23.49
C SER A 564 -8.88 -20.95 -23.41
N PHE A 565 -8.18 -20.77 -22.29
CA PHE A 565 -6.87 -21.38 -22.05
C PHE A 565 -6.91 -22.92 -22.02
N HIS A 566 -8.09 -23.50 -21.79
CA HIS A 566 -8.30 -24.95 -21.79
C HIS A 566 -8.56 -25.55 -23.18
N ASP A 567 -8.79 -24.73 -24.20
CA ASP A 567 -8.97 -25.21 -25.57
C ASP A 567 -7.64 -25.74 -26.15
N ASP A 568 -7.72 -26.64 -27.13
CA ASP A 568 -6.56 -27.11 -27.89
C ASP A 568 -5.83 -25.93 -28.55
N ALA A 569 -4.50 -25.92 -28.48
CA ALA A 569 -3.72 -24.83 -29.06
C ALA A 569 -3.83 -24.87 -30.60
N PRO A 570 -4.30 -23.80 -31.26
CA PRO A 570 -4.43 -23.78 -32.72
C PRO A 570 -3.10 -23.95 -33.48
N TRP A 571 -1.98 -23.75 -32.80
CA TRP A 571 -0.63 -23.91 -33.32
C TRP A 571 0.04 -25.24 -32.94
N ASP A 572 -0.56 -26.01 -32.04
CA ASP A 572 -0.09 -27.33 -31.59
C ASP A 572 -1.25 -28.10 -30.93
N SER A 573 -1.90 -28.97 -31.70
CA SER A 573 -3.07 -29.73 -31.23
C SER A 573 -2.76 -30.78 -30.16
N THR A 574 -1.51 -30.93 -29.74
CA THR A 574 -1.13 -31.89 -28.68
C THR A 574 -1.19 -31.31 -27.28
N VAL A 575 -1.36 -29.99 -27.16
CA VAL A 575 -1.36 -29.25 -25.89
C VAL A 575 -2.49 -28.22 -25.88
N SER A 576 -2.94 -27.81 -24.68
CA SER A 576 -3.87 -26.69 -24.57
C SER A 576 -3.16 -25.35 -24.78
N ILE A 577 -3.93 -24.31 -25.12
CA ILE A 577 -3.45 -22.93 -25.25
C ILE A 577 -2.68 -22.51 -24.00
N GLY A 578 -3.28 -22.70 -22.81
CA GLY A 578 -2.68 -22.32 -21.53
C GLY A 578 -1.40 -23.10 -21.23
N ALA A 579 -1.38 -24.41 -21.50
CA ALA A 579 -0.18 -25.22 -21.29
C ALA A 579 0.97 -24.79 -22.20
N SER A 580 0.69 -24.47 -23.47
CA SER A 580 1.69 -23.96 -24.41
C SER A 580 2.23 -22.58 -24.00
N LEU A 581 1.34 -21.67 -23.56
CA LEU A 581 1.71 -20.32 -23.13
C LEU A 581 2.45 -20.29 -21.79
N LEU A 582 2.30 -21.32 -20.95
CA LEU A 582 3.01 -21.48 -19.68
C LEU A 582 4.41 -22.11 -19.82
N ALA A 583 4.90 -22.32 -21.05
CA ALA A 583 6.29 -22.71 -21.27
C ALA A 583 7.24 -21.72 -20.56
N PRO A 584 8.16 -22.18 -19.69
CA PRO A 584 8.99 -21.30 -18.88
C PRO A 584 10.03 -20.57 -19.74
N THR A 585 10.33 -19.34 -19.35
CA THR A 585 11.38 -18.52 -19.94
C THR A 585 12.71 -19.24 -19.87
N ARG A 586 13.48 -19.16 -20.96
CA ARG A 586 14.78 -19.84 -21.05
C ARG A 586 15.82 -19.05 -20.25
N ILE A 587 16.56 -19.74 -19.38
CA ILE A 587 17.69 -19.19 -18.63
C ILE A 587 18.97 -19.45 -19.43
N TYR A 588 19.67 -18.38 -19.83
CA TYR A 588 20.84 -18.46 -20.73
C TYR A 588 22.19 -18.34 -20.00
N VAL A 589 22.17 -18.23 -18.67
CA VAL A 589 23.33 -17.85 -17.85
C VAL A 589 24.57 -18.71 -18.09
N LYS A 590 24.47 -20.03 -17.89
CA LYS A 590 25.62 -20.94 -18.02
C LYS A 590 26.21 -20.96 -19.44
N PRO A 591 25.41 -21.15 -20.51
CA PRO A 591 25.92 -21.04 -21.88
C PRO A 591 26.63 -19.70 -22.14
N LEU A 592 26.01 -18.57 -21.77
CA LEU A 592 26.56 -17.25 -22.07
C LEU A 592 27.85 -16.96 -21.31
N LEU A 593 27.92 -17.29 -20.02
CA LEU A 593 29.15 -17.12 -19.23
C LEU A 593 30.30 -17.98 -19.78
N SER A 594 30.02 -19.16 -20.34
CA SER A 594 31.05 -20.02 -20.92
C SER A 594 31.75 -19.40 -22.14
N ALA A 595 31.02 -18.61 -22.94
CA ALA A 595 31.55 -17.87 -24.08
C ALA A 595 32.10 -16.49 -23.69
N ALA A 596 31.40 -15.76 -22.80
CA ALA A 596 31.80 -14.42 -22.34
C ALA A 596 33.15 -14.45 -21.60
N ARG A 597 33.38 -15.46 -20.75
CA ARG A 597 34.67 -15.62 -20.02
C ARG A 597 35.87 -15.88 -20.93
N LYS A 598 35.62 -16.35 -22.16
CA LYS A 598 36.66 -16.53 -23.19
C LYS A 598 36.89 -15.25 -24.02
N GLY A 599 36.18 -14.16 -23.72
CA GLY A 599 36.30 -12.89 -24.44
C GLY A 599 35.71 -12.89 -25.85
N LEU A 600 34.86 -13.87 -26.18
CA LEU A 600 34.33 -14.05 -27.54
C LEU A 600 33.15 -13.14 -27.88
N ILE A 601 32.51 -12.55 -26.86
CA ILE A 601 31.29 -11.74 -26.99
C ILE A 601 31.64 -10.27 -26.79
N LYS A 602 31.18 -9.41 -27.70
CA LYS A 602 31.31 -7.95 -27.64
C LYS A 602 30.10 -7.28 -26.99
N GLY A 603 28.91 -7.88 -27.12
CA GLY A 603 27.69 -7.38 -26.46
C GLY A 603 26.57 -8.40 -26.49
N MET A 604 25.58 -8.20 -25.62
CA MET A 604 24.40 -9.06 -25.52
C MET A 604 23.15 -8.21 -25.28
N ALA A 605 22.02 -8.67 -25.81
CA ALA A 605 20.70 -8.09 -25.60
C ALA A 605 19.71 -9.19 -25.25
N HIS A 606 19.14 -9.10 -24.05
CA HIS A 606 18.02 -9.94 -23.61
C HIS A 606 16.74 -9.40 -24.27
N ILE A 607 16.03 -10.26 -25.00
CA ILE A 607 14.90 -9.83 -25.82
C ILE A 607 13.59 -9.97 -25.01
N THR A 608 13.18 -8.87 -24.39
CA THR A 608 12.03 -8.77 -23.48
C THR A 608 10.95 -7.82 -24.04
N GLY A 609 10.32 -7.00 -23.20
CA GLY A 609 9.42 -5.94 -23.64
C GLY A 609 10.13 -4.98 -24.59
N GLY A 610 9.46 -4.57 -25.67
CA GLY A 610 10.10 -3.81 -26.76
C GLY A 610 10.77 -4.68 -27.83
N GLY A 611 10.82 -6.01 -27.61
CA GLY A 611 11.18 -7.00 -28.62
C GLY A 611 12.57 -6.78 -29.22
N LEU A 612 12.75 -7.12 -30.49
CA LEU A 612 14.05 -6.98 -31.18
C LEU A 612 14.43 -5.51 -31.38
N ILE A 613 13.44 -4.67 -31.70
CA ILE A 613 13.66 -3.29 -32.14
C ILE A 613 14.12 -2.40 -30.99
N GLU A 614 13.62 -2.59 -29.77
CA GLU A 614 14.01 -1.74 -28.64
C GLU A 614 15.17 -2.32 -27.80
N ASN A 615 15.36 -3.65 -27.78
CA ASN A 615 16.38 -4.25 -26.91
C ASN A 615 17.77 -4.31 -27.57
N ILE A 616 17.86 -4.64 -28.86
CA ILE A 616 19.14 -4.73 -29.56
C ILE A 616 19.89 -3.38 -29.56
N PRO A 617 19.26 -2.23 -29.85
CA PRO A 617 19.97 -0.94 -29.83
C PRO A 617 20.62 -0.57 -28.51
N ARG A 618 20.09 -1.04 -27.36
CA ARG A 618 20.61 -0.70 -26.03
C ARG A 618 22.06 -1.13 -25.86
N MET A 619 22.47 -2.23 -26.50
CA MET A 619 23.84 -2.73 -26.43
C MET A 619 24.81 -2.05 -27.42
N LEU A 620 24.32 -1.32 -28.43
CA LEU A 620 25.14 -0.78 -29.51
C LEU A 620 25.76 0.60 -29.18
N PRO A 621 26.91 0.96 -29.79
CA PRO A 621 27.37 2.35 -29.84
C PRO A 621 26.49 3.20 -30.76
N GLY A 622 26.49 4.51 -30.54
CA GLY A 622 25.63 5.44 -31.30
C GLY A 622 25.92 5.55 -32.80
N SER A 623 27.07 5.02 -33.26
CA SER A 623 27.48 4.99 -34.67
C SER A 623 26.99 3.75 -35.44
N LEU A 624 26.52 2.71 -34.75
CA LEU A 624 26.15 1.43 -35.36
C LEU A 624 24.65 1.14 -35.23
N ALA A 625 24.16 0.31 -36.14
CA ALA A 625 22.81 -0.24 -36.13
C ALA A 625 22.88 -1.75 -36.39
N ALA A 626 21.85 -2.48 -35.97
CA ALA A 626 21.69 -3.90 -36.28
C ALA A 626 20.87 -4.08 -37.56
N GLU A 627 21.37 -4.90 -38.49
CA GLU A 627 20.58 -5.36 -39.63
C GLU A 627 20.34 -6.87 -39.48
N LEU A 628 19.06 -7.26 -39.38
CA LEU A 628 18.60 -8.64 -39.23
C LEU A 628 17.94 -9.14 -40.51
N ASP A 629 18.10 -10.43 -40.83
CA ASP A 629 17.33 -11.10 -41.88
C ASP A 629 16.31 -12.06 -41.26
N ALA A 630 15.02 -11.74 -41.36
CA ALA A 630 13.92 -12.55 -40.85
C ALA A 630 13.90 -14.01 -41.36
N LYS A 631 14.57 -14.31 -42.49
CA LYS A 631 14.69 -15.66 -43.06
C LYS A 631 15.66 -16.57 -42.30
N SER A 632 16.51 -15.99 -41.46
CA SER A 632 17.65 -16.67 -40.85
C SER A 632 17.31 -17.49 -39.58
N TRP A 633 16.10 -17.34 -39.04
CA TRP A 633 15.61 -18.19 -37.96
C TRP A 633 14.12 -18.56 -38.14
N PRO A 634 13.69 -19.72 -37.62
CA PRO A 634 12.30 -20.11 -37.66
C PRO A 634 11.50 -19.40 -36.56
N VAL A 635 10.48 -18.63 -36.94
CA VAL A 635 9.50 -18.09 -35.98
C VAL A 635 8.60 -19.21 -35.45
N PRO A 636 8.48 -19.39 -34.11
CA PRO A 636 7.59 -20.37 -33.51
C PRO A 636 6.13 -20.25 -33.97
N ASN A 637 5.43 -21.38 -34.12
CA ASN A 637 4.06 -21.43 -34.64
C ASN A 637 3.08 -20.59 -33.81
N VAL A 638 3.27 -20.52 -32.48
CA VAL A 638 2.47 -19.65 -31.60
C VAL A 638 2.50 -18.19 -32.06
N PHE A 639 3.67 -17.67 -32.44
CA PHE A 639 3.79 -16.28 -32.88
C PHE A 639 3.24 -16.06 -34.28
N LYS A 640 3.43 -17.02 -35.20
CA LYS A 640 2.80 -16.97 -36.54
C LYS A 640 1.28 -16.89 -36.41
N TRP A 641 0.71 -17.76 -35.57
CA TRP A 641 -0.73 -17.75 -35.30
C TRP A 641 -1.17 -16.44 -34.66
N LEU A 642 -0.47 -15.93 -33.64
CA LEU A 642 -0.80 -14.66 -32.99
C LEU A 642 -0.76 -13.48 -33.96
N LYS A 643 0.26 -13.41 -34.81
CA LYS A 643 0.42 -12.37 -35.82
C LYS A 643 -0.72 -12.39 -36.83
N GLN A 644 -1.01 -13.56 -37.42
CA GLN A 644 -2.09 -13.73 -38.39
C GLN A 644 -3.46 -13.43 -37.77
N THR A 645 -3.72 -14.00 -36.60
CA THR A 645 -5.01 -13.91 -35.91
C THR A 645 -5.30 -12.50 -35.41
N GLY A 646 -4.27 -11.84 -34.86
CA GLY A 646 -4.34 -10.47 -34.36
C GLY A 646 -4.20 -9.39 -35.44
N ARG A 647 -3.85 -9.77 -36.68
CA ARG A 647 -3.52 -8.84 -37.78
C ARG A 647 -2.45 -7.83 -37.35
N ILE A 648 -1.39 -8.34 -36.73
CA ILE A 648 -0.33 -7.51 -36.17
C ILE A 648 0.65 -7.11 -37.28
N GLU A 649 0.85 -5.80 -37.44
CA GLU A 649 1.83 -5.23 -38.37
C GLU A 649 3.26 -5.67 -38.03
N ASP A 650 4.11 -5.78 -39.04
CA ASP A 650 5.45 -6.36 -38.91
C ASP A 650 6.32 -5.64 -37.85
N THR A 651 6.27 -4.31 -37.82
CA THR A 651 6.98 -3.49 -36.84
C THR A 651 6.46 -3.70 -35.42
N GLU A 652 5.14 -3.77 -35.23
CA GLU A 652 4.53 -4.02 -33.92
C GLU A 652 4.82 -5.45 -33.42
N PHE A 653 4.89 -6.41 -34.34
CA PHE A 653 5.24 -7.80 -34.05
C PHE A 653 6.67 -7.90 -33.51
N CYS A 654 7.64 -7.25 -34.17
CA CYS A 654 9.03 -7.14 -33.73
C CYS A 654 9.23 -6.36 -32.44
N ARG A 655 8.34 -5.40 -32.15
CA ARG A 655 8.38 -4.57 -30.94
C ARG A 655 7.71 -5.25 -29.75
N THR A 656 6.69 -6.08 -29.98
CA THR A 656 5.94 -6.69 -28.88
C THR A 656 6.59 -7.98 -28.39
N TRP A 657 7.06 -8.82 -29.31
CA TRP A 657 7.51 -10.17 -29.00
C TRP A 657 8.95 -10.42 -29.42
N ASN A 658 9.53 -11.47 -28.83
CA ASN A 658 10.88 -11.92 -29.11
C ASN A 658 11.01 -12.65 -30.47
N THR A 659 9.89 -12.94 -31.13
CA THR A 659 9.81 -13.59 -32.47
C THR A 659 10.55 -14.93 -32.58
N GLY A 660 10.84 -15.60 -31.46
CA GLY A 660 11.59 -16.85 -31.41
C GLY A 660 13.03 -16.72 -30.93
N LEU A 661 13.53 -15.50 -30.65
CA LEU A 661 14.89 -15.25 -30.18
C LEU A 661 14.86 -14.63 -28.79
N GLY A 662 15.30 -15.33 -27.75
CA GLY A 662 15.30 -14.76 -26.39
C GLY A 662 16.55 -13.97 -26.04
N MET A 663 17.64 -14.15 -26.78
CA MET A 663 18.91 -13.44 -26.57
C MET A 663 19.57 -13.19 -27.92
N VAL A 664 20.21 -12.02 -28.07
CA VAL A 664 21.02 -11.67 -29.25
C VAL A 664 22.41 -11.26 -28.81
N LEU A 665 23.44 -11.75 -29.49
CA LEU A 665 24.86 -11.52 -29.19
C LEU A 665 25.53 -10.80 -30.36
N VAL A 666 26.46 -9.89 -30.06
CA VAL A 666 27.42 -9.33 -31.01
C VAL A 666 28.75 -10.04 -30.82
N VAL A 667 29.28 -10.61 -31.90
CA VAL A 667 30.59 -11.28 -31.94
C VAL A 667 31.34 -10.87 -33.20
N SER A 668 32.67 -10.94 -33.18
CA SER A 668 33.42 -10.73 -34.42
C SER A 668 33.26 -11.91 -35.39
N PRO A 669 33.42 -11.70 -36.71
CA PRO A 669 33.29 -12.77 -37.71
C PRO A 669 34.15 -14.00 -37.42
N GLU A 670 35.38 -13.80 -36.96
CA GLU A 670 36.32 -14.88 -36.61
C GLU A 670 35.90 -15.67 -35.36
N ASN A 671 35.15 -15.05 -34.44
CA ASN A 671 34.67 -15.69 -33.22
C ASN A 671 33.29 -16.32 -33.38
N ALA A 672 32.53 -15.98 -34.43
CA ALA A 672 31.15 -16.42 -34.61
C ALA A 672 30.97 -17.95 -34.57
N ARG A 673 31.87 -18.68 -35.25
CA ARG A 673 31.84 -20.14 -35.28
C ARG A 673 32.13 -20.74 -33.90
N THR A 674 33.22 -20.32 -33.26
CA THR A 674 33.64 -20.82 -31.94
C THR A 674 32.58 -20.53 -30.87
N THR A 675 31.99 -19.33 -30.88
CA THR A 675 30.89 -18.99 -29.97
C THR A 675 29.68 -19.88 -30.21
N THR A 676 29.32 -20.13 -31.46
CA THR A 676 28.20 -21.02 -31.82
C THR A 676 28.42 -22.44 -31.30
N GLU A 677 29.61 -23.01 -31.53
CA GLU A 677 29.96 -24.37 -31.08
C GLU A 677 29.85 -24.49 -29.55
N ILE A 678 30.41 -23.53 -28.79
CA ILE A 678 30.33 -23.51 -27.32
C ILE A 678 28.89 -23.45 -26.81
N LEU A 679 28.05 -22.63 -27.44
CA LEU A 679 26.65 -22.48 -27.03
C LEU A 679 25.82 -23.74 -27.37
N GLN A 680 26.09 -24.36 -28.52
CA GLN A 680 25.47 -25.63 -28.92
C GLN A 680 25.89 -26.80 -28.02
N GLU A 681 27.15 -26.84 -27.56
CA GLU A 681 27.61 -27.81 -26.56
C GLU A 681 26.83 -27.71 -25.23
N HIS A 682 26.33 -26.50 -24.90
CA HIS A 682 25.45 -26.27 -23.76
C HIS A 682 23.96 -26.49 -24.07
N GLY A 683 23.64 -26.98 -25.27
CA GLY A 683 22.28 -27.31 -25.70
C GLY A 683 21.48 -26.15 -26.30
N GLU A 684 22.12 -25.01 -26.59
CA GLU A 684 21.44 -23.88 -27.22
C GLU A 684 21.24 -24.07 -28.73
N LYS A 685 20.10 -23.60 -29.23
CA LYS A 685 19.89 -23.42 -30.68
C LYS A 685 20.32 -22.01 -31.05
N VAL A 686 21.34 -21.91 -31.89
CA VAL A 686 21.97 -20.66 -32.30
C VAL A 686 21.73 -20.40 -33.79
N PHE A 687 21.35 -19.18 -34.12
CA PHE A 687 21.17 -18.72 -35.49
C PHE A 687 22.10 -17.55 -35.77
N THR A 688 22.72 -17.50 -36.94
CA THR A 688 23.35 -16.27 -37.44
C THR A 688 22.25 -15.42 -38.05
N ILE A 689 21.89 -14.32 -37.38
CA ILE A 689 20.67 -13.57 -37.68
C ILE A 689 20.90 -12.28 -38.46
N GLY A 690 22.15 -11.85 -38.60
CA GLY A 690 22.49 -10.61 -39.27
C GLY A 690 23.87 -10.10 -38.90
N SER A 691 24.08 -8.79 -39.05
CA SER A 691 25.34 -8.12 -38.75
C SER A 691 25.15 -6.66 -38.34
N LEU A 692 26.18 -6.07 -37.74
CA LEU A 692 26.24 -4.64 -37.48
C LEU A 692 26.57 -3.86 -38.76
N ILE A 693 25.88 -2.74 -38.94
CA ILE A 693 26.05 -1.80 -40.05
C ILE A 693 26.23 -0.38 -39.52
N ASN A 694 26.65 0.55 -40.38
CA ASN A 694 26.63 1.97 -40.04
C ASN A 694 25.19 2.42 -39.76
N LYS A 695 25.00 3.17 -38.67
CA LYS A 695 23.69 3.72 -38.32
C LYS A 695 23.22 4.72 -39.38
N ALA A 696 22.01 4.48 -39.90
CA ALA A 696 21.28 5.43 -40.74
C ALA A 696 20.19 6.12 -39.90
N ALA A 697 18.92 6.06 -40.31
CA ALA A 697 17.80 6.60 -39.54
C ALA A 697 17.32 5.65 -38.42
N GLU A 698 17.33 4.33 -38.67
CA GLU A 698 16.86 3.30 -37.73
C GLU A 698 18.05 2.60 -37.04
N GLU A 699 17.86 2.22 -35.78
CA GLU A 699 18.88 1.55 -34.96
C GLU A 699 18.86 0.02 -35.06
N CYS A 700 17.73 -0.55 -35.49
CA CYS A 700 17.54 -1.98 -35.70
C CYS A 700 16.59 -2.18 -36.89
N VAL A 701 17.10 -2.74 -37.98
CA VAL A 701 16.38 -2.97 -39.23
C VAL A 701 16.15 -4.46 -39.40
N VAL A 702 14.91 -4.89 -39.58
CA VAL A 702 14.56 -6.29 -39.85
C VAL A 702 14.09 -6.42 -41.30
N ARG A 703 14.89 -7.10 -42.14
CA ARG A 703 14.57 -7.35 -43.55
C ARG A 703 13.76 -8.63 -43.72
N ASN A 704 13.05 -8.75 -44.84
CA ASN A 704 12.34 -9.96 -45.26
C ASN A 704 11.23 -10.47 -44.31
N MET A 705 10.55 -9.58 -43.58
CA MET A 705 9.51 -9.97 -42.61
C MET A 705 8.27 -10.62 -43.24
N ASP A 706 8.15 -10.60 -44.57
CA ASP A 706 7.12 -11.29 -45.34
C ASP A 706 7.11 -12.81 -45.09
N VAL A 707 8.25 -13.41 -44.73
CA VAL A 707 8.35 -14.85 -44.43
C VAL A 707 7.70 -15.27 -43.10
N TRP A 708 7.29 -14.30 -42.29
CA TRP A 708 6.59 -14.54 -41.03
C TRP A 708 5.07 -14.44 -41.16
N ARG A 709 4.55 -14.32 -42.39
CA ARG A 709 3.12 -14.22 -42.66
C ARG A 709 2.40 -15.55 -42.58
#